data_AF-A0A349NAI5-F1
#
_entry.id   AF-A0A349NAI5-F1
#
_cell.length_a   1.000
_cell.length_b   1.000
_cell.length_c   1.000
_cell.angle_alpha   90.00
_cell.angle_beta   90.00
_cell.angle_gamma   90.00
#
_symmetry.space_group_name_H-M   'P 1'
#
loop_
_entity.id
_entity.type
_entity.pdbx_description
1 polymer ?
#
loop_
_entity_poly.entity_id
_entity_poly.type
_entity_poly.pdbx_seq_one_letter_code
_entity_poly.pdbx_strand_id
1 'polypeptide(L)'
;MKSLNYSLFVLAAAYATSSLWAEPIRPNILYLYVDDMGWGALGPNGQFERKAKGLPHLVTPTLDKLAAEGVNFSRSYGCTVCSPARSSQQTGFHQGHTFADRNDPDNAKKAIRADDITMGDVLFQAGYVTGYWGKWGYGGSPNKDAYPEILNVQTLPTSHGYQHVLAELHHVRAHTFFQPNLWKAPALPGSIGGLELVPNSITRYANNRGYPNTPALQNNPHYPDIAYCDDVYAFAALDFVRIQAQNYNATGQPFFGLFASQVPHAPFREVEQLPEWDRAYREFPWFDSLSDQAKQWAAMITRIDGHLGNILEALKDPNGDGDRSDSVLEKTLIVFQSDNGGPGDKSITEFKSNAYLSGQKGKIQEGGIRIPTLMRLPKAYSSSSKLKSGTSVDRVLDVTDLLPTFSELAGVDVPVGLDGVSIAPALTGNGYQREREFVIHEAGNGQSIIRGDYKLIRAKSGLSLFNLSQDPSEAKDIASNHSAMVEEMNAILLKERVAEAKGFANTYHRWMGDDQADASVAANWSDYNYENAGLVYMSEVGGPQASWTATVDAGGDAVVASDLEFLSLEIKGANQVQEVFVEKGVTLTGRNEIQLSTNGVLYFDDATIASNRWLDIQSGALLSGSGTVAATLHNNGFVHNIVPGIVVKSDYISFPESILLIEFKEDKNSFFIVEGKAVISGGLKVRIADETSIVSGKKYTILKSKSLSGSFTNEKSEVETASGLKFRIGYTENTVTLTVL
;
A
#
# COMPACT_ATOMS: atom_id res chain seq x y z
N MET A 1 -5.61 -41.16 14.79
CA MET A 1 -6.62 -40.48 15.65
C MET A 1 -7.98 -40.75 15.03
N LYS A 2 -8.99 -41.10 15.85
CA LYS A 2 -10.34 -41.42 15.34
C LYS A 2 -10.98 -40.14 14.80
N SER A 3 -11.36 -40.17 13.53
CA SER A 3 -12.19 -39.17 12.85
C SER A 3 -13.43 -38.84 13.70
N LEU A 4 -13.41 -37.74 14.42
CA LEU A 4 -14.64 -37.08 14.83
C LEU A 4 -15.19 -36.43 13.56
N ASN A 5 -16.34 -36.90 13.08
CA ASN A 5 -17.08 -36.26 12.00
C ASN A 5 -17.42 -34.83 12.42
N TYR A 6 -16.60 -33.86 12.03
CA TYR A 6 -16.91 -32.42 12.04
C TYR A 6 -17.68 -32.00 10.78
N SER A 7 -18.34 -32.94 10.11
CA SER A 7 -19.19 -32.64 8.96
C SER A 7 -20.50 -31.98 9.42
N LEU A 8 -20.86 -30.91 8.70
CA LEU A 8 -21.99 -29.99 8.89
C LEU A 8 -21.75 -28.88 9.92
N PHE A 9 -21.27 -27.72 9.47
CA PHE A 9 -21.96 -26.43 9.65
C PHE A 9 -21.32 -25.32 8.77
N VAL A 10 -21.39 -25.48 7.44
CA VAL A 10 -21.57 -24.32 6.56
C VAL A 10 -23.04 -24.31 6.19
N LEU A 11 -23.90 -24.01 7.17
CA LEU A 11 -25.28 -23.69 6.86
C LEU A 11 -25.25 -22.27 6.31
N ALA A 12 -25.38 -22.17 4.99
CA ALA A 12 -25.65 -20.95 4.25
C ALA A 12 -26.92 -20.30 4.81
N ALA A 13 -26.77 -19.52 5.88
CA ALA A 13 -27.76 -18.57 6.30
C ALA A 13 -27.54 -17.32 5.43
N ALA A 14 -28.02 -17.38 4.19
CA ALA A 14 -28.29 -16.21 3.38
C ALA A 14 -29.45 -15.44 4.03
N TYR A 15 -29.21 -14.81 5.17
CA TYR A 15 -29.98 -13.65 5.56
C TYR A 15 -29.43 -12.51 4.72
N ALA A 16 -30.03 -12.30 3.55
CA ALA A 16 -30.00 -11.00 2.90
C ALA A 16 -30.80 -10.03 3.80
N THR A 17 -30.23 -9.64 4.93
CA THR A 17 -30.55 -8.33 5.48
C THR A 17 -29.93 -7.37 4.46
N SER A 18 -30.78 -6.77 3.63
CA SER A 18 -30.42 -5.58 2.86
C SER A 18 -30.05 -4.53 3.90
N SER A 19 -28.80 -4.57 4.33
CA SER A 19 -28.25 -3.61 5.24
C SER A 19 -28.31 -2.30 4.45
N LEU A 20 -29.04 -1.32 4.98
CA LEU A 20 -29.21 0.01 4.40
C LEU A 20 -27.90 0.82 4.52
N TRP A 21 -26.76 0.18 4.24
CA TRP A 21 -25.49 0.85 4.10
C TRP A 21 -25.39 1.26 2.64
N ALA A 22 -25.25 2.57 2.41
CA ALA A 22 -24.90 3.05 1.08
C ALA A 22 -23.63 2.31 0.64
N GLU A 23 -23.60 1.83 -0.61
CA GLU A 23 -22.37 1.24 -1.14
C GLU A 23 -21.19 2.20 -0.91
N PRO A 24 -20.00 1.67 -0.56
CA PRO A 24 -18.81 2.49 -0.40
C PRO A 24 -18.64 3.41 -1.61
N ILE A 25 -18.50 4.72 -1.37
CA ILE A 25 -18.32 5.68 -2.45
C ILE A 25 -16.93 5.47 -3.03
N ARG A 26 -16.90 4.79 -4.18
CA ARG A 26 -15.71 4.55 -4.99
C ARG A 26 -15.29 5.83 -5.71
N PRO A 27 -14.13 6.44 -5.37
CA PRO A 27 -13.72 7.69 -5.96
C PRO A 27 -13.02 7.42 -7.31
N ASN A 28 -12.97 8.43 -8.18
CA ASN A 28 -11.91 8.49 -9.18
C ASN A 28 -10.58 8.71 -8.45
N ILE A 29 -9.47 8.22 -8.98
CA ILE A 29 -8.15 8.35 -8.34
C ILE A 29 -7.16 8.93 -9.35
N LEU A 30 -6.56 10.07 -9.02
CA LEU A 30 -5.47 10.66 -9.76
C LEU A 30 -4.22 10.70 -8.88
N TYR A 31 -3.23 9.88 -9.23
CA TYR A 31 -1.97 9.80 -8.53
C TYR A 31 -0.87 10.50 -9.36
N LEU A 32 -0.38 11.62 -8.83
CA LEU A 32 0.64 12.48 -9.40
C LEU A 32 1.97 12.19 -8.68
N TYR A 33 2.95 11.68 -9.42
CA TYR A 33 4.18 11.14 -8.86
C TYR A 33 5.39 11.74 -9.57
N VAL A 34 6.36 12.24 -8.81
CA VAL A 34 7.57 12.91 -9.33
C VAL A 34 8.85 12.21 -8.87
N ASP A 35 9.95 12.42 -9.59
CA ASP A 35 11.24 11.77 -9.37
C ASP A 35 12.25 12.80 -8.83
N ASP A 36 12.77 12.60 -7.62
CA ASP A 36 13.75 13.48 -6.95
C ASP A 36 13.23 14.84 -6.45
N MET A 37 11.96 14.95 -6.08
CA MET A 37 11.47 16.16 -5.42
C MET A 37 11.63 16.07 -3.89
N GLY A 38 12.54 16.88 -3.34
CA GLY A 38 12.81 16.87 -1.91
C GLY A 38 11.65 17.34 -1.02
N TRP A 39 11.63 16.87 0.23
CA TRP A 39 10.56 17.15 1.19
C TRP A 39 10.27 18.64 1.39
N GLY A 40 11.34 19.45 1.46
CA GLY A 40 11.27 20.90 1.64
C GLY A 40 10.89 21.68 0.39
N ALA A 41 10.68 21.01 -0.75
CA ALA A 41 10.24 21.63 -2.01
C ALA A 41 8.74 21.96 -2.01
N LEU A 42 7.96 21.46 -1.05
CA LEU A 42 6.57 21.87 -0.87
C LEU A 42 6.43 23.17 -0.09
N GLY A 43 5.40 23.95 -0.42
CA GLY A 43 4.93 25.13 0.32
C GLY A 43 4.99 24.95 1.84
N PRO A 44 4.13 24.09 2.43
CA PRO A 44 4.04 23.91 3.88
C PRO A 44 5.29 23.31 4.54
N ASN A 45 6.20 22.70 3.76
CA ASN A 45 7.39 22.03 4.30
C ASN A 45 8.64 22.92 4.29
N GLY A 46 8.54 24.14 3.76
CA GLY A 46 9.61 25.12 3.84
C GLY A 46 9.50 26.28 2.85
N GLN A 47 8.89 26.08 1.68
CA GLN A 47 8.86 27.12 0.64
C GLN A 47 8.00 28.33 1.04
N PHE A 48 6.91 28.15 1.79
CA PHE A 48 6.10 29.26 2.31
C PHE A 48 6.90 30.20 3.21
N GLU A 49 7.69 29.64 4.13
CA GLU A 49 8.55 30.42 5.02
C GLU A 49 9.62 31.19 4.22
N ARG A 50 10.23 30.53 3.24
CA ARG A 50 11.23 31.16 2.37
C ARG A 50 10.65 32.33 1.57
N LYS A 51 9.49 32.12 0.95
CA LYS A 51 8.75 33.15 0.21
C LYS A 51 8.42 34.34 1.11
N ALA A 52 7.91 34.09 2.32
CA ALA A 52 7.59 35.14 3.29
C ALA A 52 8.81 35.97 3.72
N LYS A 53 10.01 35.37 3.74
CA LYS A 53 11.28 36.03 4.03
C LYS A 53 11.95 36.70 2.82
N GLY A 54 11.33 36.66 1.64
CA GLY A 54 11.91 37.17 0.41
C GLY A 54 13.15 36.39 -0.07
N LEU A 55 13.32 35.15 0.40
CA LEU A 55 14.42 34.27 -0.01
C LEU A 55 14.08 33.56 -1.35
N PRO A 56 15.08 33.01 -2.06
CA PRO A 56 14.83 32.17 -3.23
C PRO A 56 13.83 31.06 -2.91
N HIS A 57 12.77 30.92 -3.70
CA HIS A 57 11.70 29.96 -3.45
C HIS A 57 11.18 29.36 -4.76
N LEU A 58 10.55 28.20 -4.67
CA LEU A 58 9.91 27.55 -5.81
C LEU A 58 8.57 28.21 -6.16
N VAL A 59 8.24 28.27 -7.46
CA VAL A 59 6.96 28.81 -7.95
C VAL A 59 6.05 27.65 -8.29
N THR A 60 5.22 27.23 -7.33
CA THR A 60 4.37 26.03 -7.44
C THR A 60 2.91 26.33 -7.06
N PRO A 61 2.22 27.22 -7.80
CA PRO A 61 0.87 27.66 -7.44
C PRO A 61 -0.14 26.50 -7.41
N THR A 62 0.04 25.45 -8.21
CA THR A 62 -0.87 24.30 -8.21
C THR A 62 -0.69 23.46 -6.94
N LEU A 63 0.56 23.12 -6.58
CA LEU A 63 0.85 22.37 -5.36
C LEU A 63 0.52 23.18 -4.10
N ASP A 64 0.74 24.50 -4.12
CA ASP A 64 0.34 25.39 -3.02
C ASP A 64 -1.18 25.37 -2.82
N LYS A 65 -1.94 25.39 -3.92
CA LYS A 65 -3.40 25.25 -3.88
C LYS A 65 -3.82 23.86 -3.40
N LEU A 66 -3.16 22.80 -3.87
CA LEU A 66 -3.43 21.43 -3.44
C LEU A 66 -3.17 21.26 -1.94
N ALA A 67 -2.14 21.90 -1.39
CA ALA A 67 -1.87 21.91 0.05
C ALA A 67 -2.94 22.68 0.84
N ALA A 68 -3.45 23.79 0.29
CA ALA A 68 -4.51 24.58 0.94
C ALA A 68 -5.88 23.87 0.94
N GLU A 69 -6.19 23.11 -0.11
CA GLU A 69 -7.46 22.39 -0.26
C GLU A 69 -7.40 20.94 0.26
N GLY A 70 -6.20 20.37 0.39
CA GLY A 70 -5.94 19.00 0.79
C GLY A 70 -5.26 18.89 2.15
N VAL A 71 -4.60 17.76 2.37
CA VAL A 71 -3.89 17.42 3.59
C VAL A 71 -2.43 17.21 3.24
N ASN A 72 -1.52 17.86 3.96
CA ASN A 72 -0.09 17.62 3.85
C ASN A 72 0.33 16.57 4.87
N PHE A 73 1.00 15.50 4.43
CA PHE A 73 1.54 14.47 5.31
C PHE A 73 3.00 14.82 5.62
N SER A 74 3.25 15.40 6.79
CA SER A 74 4.59 15.85 7.13
C SER A 74 5.56 14.69 7.32
N ARG A 75 5.09 13.50 7.70
CA ARG A 75 5.89 12.27 7.90
C ARG A 75 5.55 11.18 6.88
N SER A 76 5.61 11.52 5.59
CA SER A 76 5.51 10.57 4.50
C SER A 76 6.90 10.09 4.04
N TYR A 77 7.02 8.81 3.76
CA TYR A 77 8.26 8.13 3.40
C TYR A 77 8.16 7.42 2.04
N GLY A 78 9.25 7.50 1.29
CA GLY A 78 9.47 6.79 0.03
C GLY A 78 10.68 5.87 0.15
N CYS A 79 11.36 5.60 -0.96
CA CYS A 79 12.61 4.84 -0.92
C CYS A 79 13.82 5.77 -1.03
N THR A 80 15.02 5.19 -1.11
CA THR A 80 16.25 5.98 -1.28
C THR A 80 16.61 6.23 -2.74
N VAL A 81 16.09 5.43 -3.67
CA VAL A 81 16.32 5.51 -5.12
C VAL A 81 15.11 5.01 -5.92
N CYS A 82 15.05 5.37 -7.20
CA CYS A 82 13.86 5.28 -8.06
C CYS A 82 13.26 3.87 -8.26
N SER A 83 14.07 2.84 -8.52
CA SER A 83 13.55 1.49 -8.81
C SER A 83 12.79 0.91 -7.60
N PRO A 84 13.41 0.72 -6.42
CA PRO A 84 12.69 0.26 -5.24
C PRO A 84 11.52 1.18 -4.87
N ALA A 85 11.62 2.50 -5.07
CA ALA A 85 10.48 3.41 -4.85
C ALA A 85 9.25 3.02 -5.67
N ARG A 86 9.44 2.80 -6.98
CA ARG A 86 8.36 2.44 -7.90
C ARG A 86 7.85 1.03 -7.65
N SER A 87 8.73 0.08 -7.34
CA SER A 87 8.31 -1.28 -6.97
C SER A 87 7.50 -1.29 -5.67
N SER A 88 7.98 -0.64 -4.61
CA SER A 88 7.26 -0.52 -3.34
C SER A 88 5.93 0.20 -3.48
N GLN A 89 5.91 1.25 -4.30
CA GLN A 89 4.69 1.97 -4.64
C GLN A 89 3.66 1.06 -5.29
N GLN A 90 4.05 0.32 -6.33
CA GLN A 90 3.12 -0.53 -7.08
C GLN A 90 2.63 -1.72 -6.26
N THR A 91 3.53 -2.37 -5.52
CA THR A 91 3.31 -3.70 -4.93
C THR A 91 2.94 -3.69 -3.45
N GLY A 92 3.12 -2.57 -2.74
CA GLY A 92 2.87 -2.51 -1.30
C GLY A 92 3.92 -3.25 -0.45
N PHE A 93 5.03 -3.71 -1.04
CA PHE A 93 6.16 -4.31 -0.31
C PHE A 93 7.30 -3.31 -0.11
N HIS A 94 7.91 -3.30 1.07
CA HIS A 94 9.11 -2.50 1.32
C HIS A 94 10.36 -3.17 0.71
N GLN A 95 11.52 -2.51 0.78
CA GLN A 95 12.73 -2.95 0.07
C GLN A 95 13.28 -4.30 0.53
N GLY A 96 12.99 -4.73 1.77
CA GLY A 96 13.35 -6.05 2.27
C GLY A 96 12.56 -7.22 1.69
N HIS A 97 11.42 -6.95 1.02
CA HIS A 97 10.52 -7.98 0.48
C HIS A 97 10.32 -7.84 -1.03
N THR A 98 10.26 -6.62 -1.57
CA THR A 98 10.05 -6.38 -3.01
C THR A 98 11.21 -6.90 -3.87
N PHE A 99 10.91 -7.49 -5.03
CA PHE A 99 11.97 -8.05 -5.87
C PHE A 99 12.83 -7.01 -6.60
N ALA A 100 12.26 -5.90 -7.05
CA ALA A 100 13.02 -4.77 -7.62
C ALA A 100 13.55 -3.82 -6.52
N ASP A 101 14.36 -4.38 -5.62
CA ASP A 101 14.90 -3.75 -4.40
C ASP A 101 16.04 -2.75 -4.62
N ARG A 102 16.51 -2.56 -5.85
CA ARG A 102 17.65 -1.69 -6.18
C ARG A 102 17.59 -1.18 -7.62
N ASN A 103 18.38 -0.14 -7.90
CA ASN A 103 18.66 0.27 -9.27
C ASN A 103 19.63 -0.73 -9.89
N ASP A 104 19.10 -1.70 -10.62
CA ASP A 104 19.90 -2.69 -11.36
C ASP A 104 20.17 -2.19 -12.80
N PRO A 105 21.37 -2.41 -13.37
CA PRO A 105 21.58 -2.13 -14.79
C PRO A 105 20.70 -2.98 -15.72
N ASP A 106 20.32 -4.18 -15.29
CA ASP A 106 19.43 -5.09 -16.01
C ASP A 106 18.00 -5.03 -15.44
N ASN A 107 17.28 -3.99 -15.83
CA ASN A 107 15.91 -3.72 -15.40
C ASN A 107 14.86 -4.63 -16.07
N ALA A 108 15.28 -5.58 -16.89
CA ALA A 108 14.44 -6.68 -17.34
C ALA A 108 14.56 -7.89 -16.40
N LYS A 109 15.70 -8.02 -15.72
CA LYS A 109 15.93 -9.04 -14.68
C LYS A 109 15.43 -8.63 -13.31
N LYS A 110 15.72 -7.41 -12.86
CA LYS A 110 15.37 -6.96 -11.51
C LYS A 110 14.20 -5.97 -11.57
N ALA A 111 13.02 -6.53 -11.80
CA ALA A 111 11.79 -5.83 -12.13
C ALA A 111 10.59 -6.41 -11.39
N ILE A 112 9.48 -5.67 -11.37
CA ILE A 112 8.17 -6.17 -10.92
C ILE A 112 7.83 -7.42 -11.74
N ARG A 113 7.53 -8.53 -11.05
CA ARG A 113 7.27 -9.86 -11.64
C ARG A 113 5.78 -10.02 -11.92
N ALA A 114 5.42 -11.00 -12.75
CA ALA A 114 4.01 -11.32 -13.01
C ALA A 114 3.19 -11.61 -11.73
N ASP A 115 3.81 -12.23 -10.72
CA ASP A 115 3.16 -12.57 -9.46
C ASP A 115 3.04 -11.38 -8.48
N ASP A 116 3.78 -10.30 -8.73
CA ASP A 116 3.73 -9.10 -7.90
C ASP A 116 2.44 -8.32 -8.25
N ILE A 117 1.38 -8.51 -7.47
CA ILE A 117 0.11 -7.80 -7.64
C ILE A 117 0.34 -6.29 -7.47
N THR A 118 -0.05 -5.49 -8.47
CA THR A 118 0.13 -4.04 -8.44
C THR A 118 -1.18 -3.28 -8.21
N MET A 119 -1.08 -1.97 -7.93
CA MET A 119 -2.26 -1.09 -7.88
C MET A 119 -3.03 -1.02 -9.20
N GLY A 120 -2.34 -1.18 -10.33
CA GLY A 120 -2.98 -1.25 -11.64
C GLY A 120 -3.84 -2.51 -11.78
N ASP A 121 -3.33 -3.65 -11.33
CA ASP A 121 -4.04 -4.94 -11.31
C ASP A 121 -5.31 -4.85 -10.44
N VAL A 122 -5.16 -4.38 -9.20
CA VAL A 122 -6.27 -4.27 -8.24
C VAL A 122 -7.37 -3.35 -8.77
N LEU A 123 -7.01 -2.15 -9.25
CA LEU A 123 -8.00 -1.18 -9.70
C LEU A 123 -8.66 -1.61 -11.00
N PHE A 124 -7.91 -2.23 -11.92
CA PHE A 124 -8.48 -2.82 -13.13
C PHE A 124 -9.49 -3.92 -12.81
N GLN A 125 -9.14 -4.86 -11.94
CA GLN A 125 -10.03 -5.94 -11.51
C GLN A 125 -11.26 -5.41 -10.78
N ALA A 126 -11.13 -4.31 -10.03
CA ALA A 126 -12.25 -3.62 -9.42
C ALA A 126 -13.18 -2.92 -10.45
N GLY A 127 -12.80 -2.84 -11.73
CA GLY A 127 -13.60 -2.25 -12.81
C GLY A 127 -13.26 -0.80 -13.14
N TYR A 128 -12.15 -0.27 -12.64
CA TYR A 128 -11.65 1.05 -13.04
C TYR A 128 -11.12 1.03 -14.47
N VAL A 129 -11.27 2.16 -15.17
CA VAL A 129 -10.43 2.45 -16.34
C VAL A 129 -9.07 2.95 -15.85
N THR A 130 -7.97 2.34 -16.30
CA THR A 130 -6.62 2.56 -15.74
C THR A 130 -5.67 3.18 -16.75
N GLY A 131 -4.86 4.15 -16.32
CA GLY A 131 -3.86 4.80 -17.16
C GLY A 131 -2.53 5.09 -16.45
N TYR A 132 -1.44 5.01 -17.21
CA TYR A 132 -0.06 5.23 -16.76
C TYR A 132 0.71 6.11 -17.74
N TRP A 133 1.34 7.18 -17.24
CA TRP A 133 2.18 8.06 -18.07
C TRP A 133 3.50 8.37 -17.39
N GLY A 134 4.61 8.22 -18.10
CA GLY A 134 5.94 8.59 -17.59
C GLY A 134 6.92 7.45 -17.42
N LYS A 135 7.76 7.53 -16.39
CA LYS A 135 8.86 6.59 -16.15
C LYS A 135 8.35 5.31 -15.50
N TRP A 136 8.19 4.23 -16.27
CA TRP A 136 7.92 2.92 -15.69
C TRP A 136 9.18 2.31 -15.10
N GLY A 137 10.23 2.18 -15.93
CA GLY A 137 11.55 1.74 -15.49
C GLY A 137 11.88 0.26 -15.69
N TYR A 138 10.90 -0.60 -16.00
CA TYR A 138 11.10 -2.05 -16.17
C TYR A 138 10.77 -2.62 -17.55
N GLY A 139 11.49 -3.71 -17.91
CA GLY A 139 11.13 -4.60 -19.04
C GLY A 139 11.65 -4.19 -20.42
N GLY A 140 12.13 -2.95 -20.59
CA GLY A 140 12.73 -2.48 -21.83
C GLY A 140 14.25 -2.64 -21.91
N SER A 141 14.83 -2.65 -23.11
CA SER A 141 16.29 -2.66 -23.32
C SER A 141 16.93 -1.30 -22.94
N PRO A 142 18.22 -1.27 -22.56
CA PRO A 142 18.95 -0.03 -22.27
C PRO A 142 19.34 0.77 -23.53
N ASN A 143 19.00 0.31 -24.73
CA ASN A 143 19.48 0.91 -25.97
C ASN A 143 18.99 2.36 -26.11
N LYS A 144 19.93 3.30 -26.24
CA LYS A 144 19.65 4.73 -26.42
C LYS A 144 19.27 5.10 -27.86
N ASP A 145 19.37 4.15 -28.79
CA ASP A 145 18.89 4.33 -30.16
C ASP A 145 17.37 4.47 -30.20
N ALA A 146 16.86 4.84 -31.37
CA ALA A 146 15.43 5.02 -31.62
C ALA A 146 14.60 3.73 -31.45
N TYR A 147 15.20 2.55 -31.38
CA TYR A 147 14.47 1.28 -31.39
C TYR A 147 14.80 0.42 -30.16
N PRO A 148 14.33 0.79 -28.96
CA PRO A 148 14.39 -0.09 -27.80
C PRO A 148 13.55 -1.36 -28.04
N GLU A 149 13.97 -2.46 -27.42
CA GLU A 149 13.24 -3.73 -27.46
C GLU A 149 12.56 -4.03 -26.12
N ILE A 150 11.46 -4.79 -26.16
CA ILE A 150 10.86 -5.40 -24.97
C ILE A 150 11.64 -6.67 -24.66
N LEU A 151 12.27 -6.71 -23.48
CA LEU A 151 13.07 -7.85 -23.02
C LEU A 151 12.28 -8.77 -22.10
N ASN A 152 11.28 -8.23 -21.39
CA ASN A 152 10.45 -9.00 -20.47
C ASN A 152 9.01 -8.50 -20.50
N VAL A 153 8.11 -9.30 -21.06
CA VAL A 153 6.69 -8.94 -21.21
C VAL A 153 5.93 -8.99 -19.90
N GLN A 154 6.40 -9.76 -18.91
CA GLN A 154 5.71 -9.95 -17.65
C GLN A 154 5.75 -8.70 -16.76
N THR A 155 6.71 -7.80 -17.00
CA THR A 155 6.99 -6.65 -16.14
C THR A 155 6.39 -5.35 -16.69
N LEU A 156 5.59 -5.42 -17.75
CA LEU A 156 5.10 -4.24 -18.47
C LEU A 156 3.90 -3.62 -17.75
N PRO A 157 3.64 -2.31 -17.89
CA PRO A 157 2.42 -1.70 -17.34
C PRO A 157 1.14 -2.40 -17.83
N THR A 158 1.11 -2.81 -19.10
CA THR A 158 -0.01 -3.54 -19.72
C THR A 158 -0.21 -4.94 -19.17
N SER A 159 0.82 -5.53 -18.57
CA SER A 159 0.75 -6.80 -17.84
C SER A 159 0.29 -6.61 -16.40
N HIS A 160 0.25 -5.37 -15.92
CA HIS A 160 -0.08 -4.95 -14.56
C HIS A 160 -1.34 -4.07 -14.52
N GLY A 161 -2.34 -4.45 -15.31
CA GLY A 161 -3.66 -3.82 -15.29
C GLY A 161 -3.77 -2.42 -15.89
N TYR A 162 -2.72 -1.80 -16.45
CA TYR A 162 -2.81 -0.49 -17.09
C TYR A 162 -3.24 -0.57 -18.56
N GLN A 163 -4.40 0.03 -18.89
CA GLN A 163 -5.00 -0.05 -20.22
C GLN A 163 -4.51 1.06 -21.17
N HIS A 164 -4.28 2.26 -20.61
CA HIS A 164 -3.84 3.44 -21.34
C HIS A 164 -2.43 3.81 -20.91
N VAL A 165 -1.44 3.67 -21.80
CA VAL A 165 -0.03 3.84 -21.45
C VAL A 165 0.63 4.81 -22.41
N LEU A 166 1.45 5.72 -21.88
CA LEU A 166 2.54 6.37 -22.63
C LEU A 166 3.76 6.49 -21.72
N ALA A 167 4.76 5.64 -21.91
CA ALA A 167 5.81 5.47 -20.91
C ALA A 167 7.21 5.19 -21.49
N GLU A 168 8.21 5.44 -20.66
CA GLU A 168 9.57 4.93 -20.83
C GLU A 168 9.77 3.70 -19.94
N LEU A 169 10.15 2.57 -20.55
CA LEU A 169 10.27 1.26 -19.90
C LEU A 169 11.65 0.98 -19.31
N HIS A 170 12.67 1.81 -19.54
CA HIS A 170 14.01 1.53 -19.01
C HIS A 170 14.56 2.66 -18.15
N HIS A 171 14.97 2.36 -16.91
CA HIS A 171 15.47 3.35 -15.94
C HIS A 171 16.57 4.25 -16.51
N VAL A 172 17.57 3.70 -17.22
CA VAL A 172 18.68 4.51 -17.77
C VAL A 172 18.24 5.32 -18.99
N ARG A 173 17.28 4.82 -19.79
CA ARG A 173 16.75 5.60 -20.92
C ARG A 173 15.90 6.75 -20.41
N ALA A 174 15.25 6.58 -19.27
CA ALA A 174 14.53 7.63 -18.56
C ALA A 174 15.43 8.72 -17.92
N HIS A 175 16.75 8.68 -18.14
CA HIS A 175 17.72 9.72 -17.71
C HIS A 175 18.11 10.67 -18.86
N THR A 176 17.30 10.72 -19.92
CA THR A 176 17.17 11.87 -20.81
C THR A 176 15.69 12.23 -20.85
N PHE A 177 15.35 13.45 -21.24
CA PHE A 177 13.98 13.93 -21.36
C PHE A 177 13.56 14.15 -22.81
N PHE A 178 14.44 13.80 -23.76
CA PHE A 178 14.23 13.88 -25.20
C PHE A 178 14.43 12.51 -25.86
N GLN A 179 13.75 11.49 -25.35
CA GLN A 179 13.72 10.17 -25.98
C GLN A 179 13.07 10.29 -27.36
N PRO A 180 13.64 9.70 -28.43
CA PRO A 180 13.06 9.81 -29.77
C PRO A 180 11.69 9.11 -29.90
N ASN A 181 11.44 8.09 -29.09
CA ASN A 181 10.23 7.31 -29.11
C ASN A 181 9.79 6.87 -27.71
N LEU A 182 8.49 6.65 -27.55
CA LEU A 182 7.82 6.26 -26.30
C LEU A 182 6.95 5.02 -26.52
N TRP A 183 6.73 4.23 -25.47
CA TRP A 183 5.87 3.05 -25.53
C TRP A 183 4.43 3.42 -25.21
N LYS A 184 3.50 3.00 -26.07
CA LYS A 184 2.09 3.36 -25.99
C LYS A 184 1.18 2.14 -25.93
N ALA A 185 0.14 2.22 -25.08
CA ALA A 185 -1.04 1.35 -25.11
C ALA A 185 -2.34 2.20 -25.20
N PRO A 186 -3.39 1.70 -25.85
CA PRO A 186 -3.46 0.43 -26.57
C PRO A 186 -2.64 0.46 -27.87
N ALA A 187 -2.09 -0.70 -28.24
CA ALA A 187 -1.28 -0.89 -29.44
C ALA A 187 -2.08 -1.51 -30.59
N LEU A 188 -1.52 -1.50 -31.81
CA LEU A 188 -2.05 -2.27 -32.93
C LEU A 188 -2.12 -3.79 -32.61
N PRO A 189 -3.10 -4.52 -33.19
CA PRO A 189 -3.19 -5.97 -33.02
C PRO A 189 -1.90 -6.69 -33.42
N GLY A 190 -1.43 -7.61 -32.56
CA GLY A 190 -0.21 -8.38 -32.77
C GLY A 190 1.07 -7.77 -32.17
N SER A 191 0.99 -6.57 -31.60
CA SER A 191 2.13 -5.95 -30.90
C SER A 191 2.50 -6.70 -29.62
N ILE A 192 3.80 -6.91 -29.41
CA ILE A 192 4.34 -7.61 -28.24
C ILE A 192 3.97 -6.86 -26.96
N GLY A 193 3.45 -7.58 -25.97
CA GLY A 193 3.07 -6.99 -24.67
C GLY A 193 1.95 -5.94 -24.74
N GLY A 194 1.22 -5.85 -25.86
CA GLY A 194 0.18 -4.82 -26.03
C GLY A 194 0.71 -3.40 -26.12
N LEU A 195 2.02 -3.23 -26.41
CA LEU A 195 2.69 -1.94 -26.53
C LEU A 195 3.24 -1.74 -27.93
N GLU A 196 3.12 -0.51 -28.43
CA GLU A 196 3.76 -0.07 -29.67
C GLU A 196 4.69 1.10 -29.40
N LEU A 197 5.74 1.19 -30.22
CA LEU A 197 6.68 2.30 -30.16
C LEU A 197 6.18 3.44 -31.05
N VAL A 198 6.00 4.63 -30.48
CA VAL A 198 5.53 5.82 -31.20
C VAL A 198 6.55 6.96 -31.14
N PRO A 199 6.65 7.81 -32.19
CA PRO A 199 7.47 9.01 -32.16
C PRO A 199 7.11 9.92 -30.99
N ASN A 200 8.13 10.37 -30.26
CA ASN A 200 7.95 11.37 -29.22
C ASN A 200 7.84 12.77 -29.84
N SER A 201 6.60 13.24 -29.99
CA SER A 201 6.32 14.49 -30.69
C SER A 201 5.14 15.23 -30.08
N ILE A 202 5.25 16.57 -30.09
CA ILE A 202 4.21 17.48 -29.66
C ILE A 202 3.28 17.93 -30.79
N THR A 203 3.55 17.52 -32.05
CA THR A 203 2.86 18.00 -33.24
C THR A 203 1.35 17.81 -33.18
N ARG A 204 0.87 16.74 -32.52
CA ARG A 204 -0.58 16.51 -32.30
C ARG A 204 -1.26 17.64 -31.51
N TYR A 205 -0.53 18.30 -30.62
CA TYR A 205 -1.05 19.32 -29.69
C TYR A 205 -0.70 20.75 -30.16
N ALA A 206 0.30 20.90 -31.03
CA ALA A 206 0.72 22.19 -31.58
C ALA A 206 -0.39 22.87 -32.39
N ASN A 207 -0.59 24.17 -32.14
CA ASN A 207 -1.60 25.05 -32.71
C ASN A 207 -3.06 24.60 -32.50
N ASN A 208 -3.29 23.62 -31.62
CA ASN A 208 -4.63 23.18 -31.28
C ASN A 208 -5.16 23.98 -30.07
N ARG A 209 -6.21 24.78 -30.29
CA ARG A 209 -6.80 25.65 -29.25
C ARG A 209 -7.45 24.88 -28.09
N GLY A 210 -7.72 23.58 -28.24
CA GLY A 210 -8.23 22.73 -27.17
C GLY A 210 -7.19 22.35 -26.11
N TYR A 211 -5.91 22.67 -26.33
CA TYR A 211 -4.82 22.37 -25.42
C TYR A 211 -4.20 23.65 -24.85
N PRO A 212 -3.87 23.66 -23.54
CA PRO A 212 -3.16 24.78 -22.93
C PRO A 212 -1.77 24.92 -23.57
N ASN A 213 -1.39 26.14 -23.92
CA ASN A 213 -0.05 26.42 -24.46
C ASN A 213 1.02 26.53 -23.37
N THR A 214 0.65 26.72 -22.10
CA THR A 214 1.58 26.77 -20.96
C THR A 214 1.36 25.53 -20.10
N PRO A 215 2.40 24.87 -19.58
CA PRO A 215 3.82 25.28 -19.59
C PRO A 215 4.61 24.76 -20.79
N ALA A 216 4.06 23.86 -21.61
CA ALA A 216 4.78 23.23 -22.72
C ALA A 216 5.38 24.25 -23.70
N LEU A 217 4.61 25.27 -24.06
CA LEU A 217 4.90 26.25 -25.12
C LEU A 217 5.07 25.56 -26.48
N GLN A 218 4.21 24.56 -26.74
CA GLN A 218 4.22 23.73 -27.95
C GLN A 218 3.94 24.51 -29.24
N ASN A 219 3.39 25.72 -29.15
CA ASN A 219 3.18 26.59 -30.31
C ASN A 219 4.40 27.48 -30.61
N ASN A 220 5.45 27.44 -29.76
CA ASN A 220 6.65 28.23 -29.99
C ASN A 220 7.45 27.61 -31.16
N PRO A 221 7.88 28.41 -32.16
CA PRO A 221 8.64 27.91 -33.30
C PRO A 221 10.02 27.32 -32.93
N HIS A 222 10.52 27.56 -31.72
CA HIS A 222 11.77 27.00 -31.21
C HIS A 222 11.56 25.80 -30.28
N TYR A 223 10.33 25.27 -30.16
CA TYR A 223 10.11 24.05 -29.41
C TYR A 223 10.82 22.87 -30.14
N PRO A 224 11.57 22.01 -29.43
CA PRO A 224 12.34 20.93 -30.06
C PRO A 224 11.50 19.91 -30.85
N ASP A 225 12.06 19.37 -31.94
CA ASP A 225 11.37 18.36 -32.79
C ASP A 225 11.05 17.07 -32.02
N ILE A 226 12.05 16.55 -31.31
CA ILE A 226 11.83 15.50 -30.30
C ILE A 226 11.30 16.23 -29.08
N ALA A 227 10.07 15.90 -28.67
CA ALA A 227 9.42 16.65 -27.61
C ALA A 227 10.04 16.36 -26.24
N TYR A 228 9.84 17.28 -25.29
CA TYR A 228 10.18 17.02 -23.90
C TYR A 228 9.17 16.01 -23.34
N CYS A 229 9.64 14.86 -22.89
CA CYS A 229 8.79 13.70 -22.62
C CYS A 229 7.68 13.99 -21.61
N ASP A 230 7.98 14.71 -20.52
CA ASP A 230 6.97 15.06 -19.52
C ASP A 230 5.88 16.00 -20.04
N ASP A 231 6.12 16.75 -21.12
CA ASP A 231 5.04 17.49 -21.80
C ASP A 231 4.08 16.52 -22.52
N VAL A 232 4.63 15.53 -23.23
CA VAL A 232 3.82 14.56 -23.98
C VAL A 232 3.07 13.63 -23.03
N TYR A 233 3.71 13.18 -21.94
CA TYR A 233 3.06 12.43 -20.87
C TYR A 233 1.93 13.23 -20.24
N ALA A 234 2.16 14.51 -19.91
CA ALA A 234 1.14 15.36 -19.32
C ALA A 234 -0.07 15.57 -20.25
N PHE A 235 0.16 15.76 -21.55
CA PHE A 235 -0.94 15.88 -22.50
C PHE A 235 -1.70 14.55 -22.71
N ALA A 236 -1.01 13.42 -22.66
CA ALA A 236 -1.67 12.11 -22.70
C ALA A 236 -2.52 11.86 -21.44
N ALA A 237 -2.02 12.24 -20.26
CA ALA A 237 -2.79 12.20 -19.02
C ALA A 237 -4.00 13.17 -19.06
N LEU A 238 -3.82 14.37 -19.62
CA LEU A 238 -4.89 15.34 -19.83
C LEU A 238 -6.00 14.79 -20.75
N ASP A 239 -5.62 14.17 -21.87
CA ASP A 239 -6.56 13.50 -22.78
C ASP A 239 -7.37 12.44 -22.03
N PHE A 240 -6.68 11.57 -21.28
CA PHE A 240 -7.34 10.52 -20.50
C PHE A 240 -8.31 11.10 -19.48
N VAL A 241 -7.91 12.09 -18.68
CA VAL A 241 -8.77 12.69 -17.66
C VAL A 241 -10.02 13.30 -18.28
N ARG A 242 -9.89 14.03 -19.41
CA ARG A 242 -11.05 14.60 -20.11
C ARG A 242 -12.03 13.52 -20.56
N ILE A 243 -11.51 12.48 -21.21
CA ILE A 243 -12.33 11.38 -21.75
C ILE A 243 -13.00 10.61 -20.60
N GLN A 244 -12.24 10.24 -19.58
CA GLN A 244 -12.75 9.40 -18.49
C GLN A 244 -13.63 10.15 -17.50
N ALA A 245 -13.45 11.46 -17.31
CA ALA A 245 -14.39 12.28 -16.57
C ALA A 245 -15.77 12.35 -17.27
N GLN A 246 -15.78 12.51 -18.60
CA GLN A 246 -17.02 12.44 -19.38
C GLN A 246 -17.65 11.04 -19.31
N ASN A 247 -16.83 9.98 -19.45
CA ASN A 247 -17.30 8.59 -19.29
C ASN A 247 -17.88 8.33 -17.90
N TYR A 248 -17.24 8.82 -16.84
CA TYR A 248 -17.73 8.73 -15.47
C TYR A 248 -19.09 9.39 -15.33
N ASN A 249 -19.29 10.60 -15.88
CA ASN A 249 -20.58 11.26 -15.84
C ASN A 249 -21.66 10.51 -16.62
N ALA A 250 -21.29 9.82 -17.70
CA ALA A 250 -22.21 9.05 -18.52
C ALA A 250 -22.57 7.68 -17.93
N THR A 251 -21.64 7.03 -17.23
CA THR A 251 -21.75 5.60 -16.87
C THR A 251 -21.60 5.31 -15.38
N GLY A 252 -21.01 6.22 -14.60
CA GLY A 252 -20.58 5.98 -13.23
C GLY A 252 -19.29 5.17 -13.09
N GLN A 253 -18.67 4.73 -14.18
CA GLN A 253 -17.43 3.95 -14.13
C GLN A 253 -16.26 4.80 -13.64
N PRO A 254 -15.60 4.45 -12.52
CA PRO A 254 -14.48 5.21 -12.01
C PRO A 254 -13.21 5.01 -12.83
N PHE A 255 -12.28 5.95 -12.73
CA PHE A 255 -10.97 5.85 -13.39
C PHE A 255 -9.81 6.05 -12.42
N PHE A 256 -8.70 5.41 -12.74
CA PHE A 256 -7.41 5.54 -12.05
C PHE A 256 -6.35 6.02 -13.05
N GLY A 257 -5.71 7.15 -12.76
CA GLY A 257 -4.60 7.66 -13.54
C GLY A 257 -3.35 7.84 -12.69
N LEU A 258 -2.24 7.26 -13.12
CA LEU A 258 -0.91 7.47 -12.53
C LEU A 258 -0.01 8.25 -13.49
N PHE A 259 0.28 9.50 -13.15
CA PHE A 259 1.26 10.31 -13.86
C PHE A 259 2.59 10.30 -13.11
N ALA A 260 3.53 9.47 -13.58
CA ALA A 260 4.82 9.20 -12.97
C ALA A 260 5.96 9.94 -13.71
N SER A 261 6.01 11.25 -13.51
CA SER A 261 6.98 12.19 -14.09
C SER A 261 8.43 11.76 -13.91
N GLN A 262 9.28 12.07 -14.90
CA GLN A 262 10.74 11.92 -14.80
C GLN A 262 11.38 13.10 -14.07
N VAL A 263 10.74 14.27 -14.07
CA VAL A 263 11.28 15.46 -13.42
C VAL A 263 10.88 15.53 -11.94
N PRO A 264 11.71 16.17 -11.08
CA PRO A 264 12.93 16.92 -11.39
C PRO A 264 14.27 16.15 -11.33
N HIS A 265 14.33 14.86 -11.70
CA HIS A 265 15.58 14.09 -11.80
C HIS A 265 16.62 14.77 -12.71
N ALA A 266 17.91 14.43 -12.56
CA ALA A 266 18.96 14.87 -13.49
C ALA A 266 18.84 14.18 -14.88
N PRO A 267 19.39 14.71 -15.99
CA PRO A 267 20.23 15.89 -16.13
C PRO A 267 19.45 17.21 -16.18
N PHE A 268 19.71 18.11 -15.23
CA PHE A 268 18.95 19.36 -15.10
C PHE A 268 19.06 20.29 -16.32
N ARG A 269 20.23 20.31 -16.98
CA ARG A 269 20.52 21.21 -18.11
C ARG A 269 19.60 21.01 -19.32
N GLU A 270 19.03 19.82 -19.50
CA GLU A 270 18.18 19.55 -20.66
C GLU A 270 16.95 20.48 -20.72
N VAL A 271 16.47 20.99 -19.58
CA VAL A 271 15.37 21.95 -19.52
C VAL A 271 15.67 23.25 -20.28
N GLU A 272 16.94 23.63 -20.43
CA GLU A 272 17.34 24.87 -21.14
C GLU A 272 17.04 24.83 -22.64
N GLN A 273 16.85 23.62 -23.21
CA GLN A 273 16.46 23.46 -24.60
C GLN A 273 15.02 23.88 -24.86
N LEU A 274 14.21 24.03 -23.80
CA LEU A 274 12.82 24.44 -23.91
C LEU A 274 12.72 25.96 -24.05
N PRO A 275 11.79 26.44 -24.89
CA PRO A 275 11.54 27.87 -25.00
C PRO A 275 11.06 28.42 -23.66
N GLU A 276 11.63 29.56 -23.27
CA GLU A 276 11.26 30.28 -22.04
C GLU A 276 11.19 29.41 -20.77
N TRP A 277 12.09 28.44 -20.63
CA TRP A 277 12.14 27.51 -19.50
C TRP A 277 12.18 28.19 -18.12
N ASP A 278 12.74 29.40 -18.05
CA ASP A 278 12.91 30.21 -16.83
C ASP A 278 11.81 31.27 -16.63
N ARG A 279 10.78 31.31 -17.48
CA ARG A 279 9.81 32.41 -17.55
C ARG A 279 9.19 32.78 -16.20
N ALA A 280 8.85 31.78 -15.40
CA ALA A 280 8.21 31.97 -14.10
C ALA A 280 9.09 32.72 -13.09
N TYR A 281 10.39 32.85 -13.37
CA TYR A 281 11.36 33.41 -12.45
C TYR A 281 11.93 34.76 -12.85
N ARG A 282 11.64 35.26 -14.06
CA ARG A 282 12.23 36.49 -14.61
C ARG A 282 11.88 37.76 -13.81
N GLU A 283 10.83 37.73 -13.02
CA GLU A 283 10.44 38.84 -12.14
C GLU A 283 11.16 38.84 -10.79
N PHE A 284 11.94 37.79 -10.47
CA PHE A 284 12.67 37.67 -9.22
C PHE A 284 14.15 38.00 -9.39
N PRO A 285 14.63 39.16 -8.89
CA PRO A 285 16.04 39.55 -9.05
C PRO A 285 17.05 38.56 -8.43
N TRP A 286 16.63 37.80 -7.41
CA TRP A 286 17.48 36.79 -6.79
C TRP A 286 17.72 35.58 -7.71
N PHE A 287 16.86 35.33 -8.71
CA PHE A 287 17.00 34.16 -9.58
C PHE A 287 18.29 34.23 -10.40
N ASP A 288 18.64 35.39 -10.94
CA ASP A 288 19.86 35.60 -11.73
C ASP A 288 21.14 35.23 -10.95
N SER A 289 21.12 35.43 -9.63
CA SER A 289 22.24 35.12 -8.74
C SER A 289 22.39 33.63 -8.38
N LEU A 290 21.41 32.80 -8.73
CA LEU A 290 21.46 31.37 -8.46
C LEU A 290 22.39 30.64 -9.42
N SER A 291 22.88 29.50 -8.96
CA SER A 291 23.61 28.56 -9.80
C SER A 291 22.72 27.97 -10.90
N ASP A 292 23.33 27.57 -12.03
CA ASP A 292 22.61 26.99 -13.16
C ASP A 292 21.79 25.75 -12.75
N GLN A 293 22.39 24.85 -11.97
CA GLN A 293 21.72 23.66 -11.43
C GLN A 293 20.44 24.04 -10.67
N ALA A 294 20.51 25.05 -9.80
CA ALA A 294 19.36 25.46 -8.99
C ALA A 294 18.26 26.07 -9.88
N LYS A 295 18.62 26.94 -10.83
CA LYS A 295 17.69 27.52 -11.80
C LYS A 295 16.96 26.44 -12.59
N GLN A 296 17.72 25.49 -13.14
CA GLN A 296 17.21 24.39 -13.95
C GLN A 296 16.26 23.49 -13.14
N TRP A 297 16.69 23.06 -11.94
CA TRP A 297 15.86 22.23 -11.05
C TRP A 297 14.54 22.91 -10.67
N ALA A 298 14.60 24.21 -10.34
CA ALA A 298 13.41 25.00 -10.01
C ALA A 298 12.46 25.16 -11.20
N ALA A 299 12.99 25.34 -12.41
CA ALA A 299 12.21 25.40 -13.64
C ALA A 299 11.52 24.07 -13.97
N MET A 300 12.19 22.93 -13.76
CA MET A 300 11.61 21.60 -13.96
C MET A 300 10.41 21.36 -13.03
N ILE A 301 10.53 21.75 -11.74
CA ILE A 301 9.43 21.67 -10.78
C ILE A 301 8.27 22.60 -11.17
N THR A 302 8.57 23.84 -11.56
CA THR A 302 7.53 24.81 -11.97
C THR A 302 6.81 24.35 -13.23
N ARG A 303 7.52 23.71 -14.16
CA ARG A 303 6.94 23.13 -15.37
C ARG A 303 5.99 22.00 -15.04
N ILE A 304 6.39 21.05 -14.19
CA ILE A 304 5.49 19.94 -13.83
C ILE A 304 4.27 20.46 -13.05
N ASP A 305 4.44 21.42 -12.13
CA ASP A 305 3.34 22.08 -11.41
C ASP A 305 2.30 22.68 -12.37
N GLY A 306 2.74 23.35 -13.44
CA GLY A 306 1.85 23.90 -14.46
C GLY A 306 1.04 22.83 -15.21
N HIS A 307 1.67 21.69 -15.52
CA HIS A 307 0.98 20.55 -16.13
C HIS A 307 -0.03 19.91 -15.19
N LEU A 308 0.31 19.77 -13.91
CA LEU A 308 -0.64 19.34 -12.89
C LEU A 308 -1.85 20.28 -12.86
N GLY A 309 -1.63 21.59 -12.91
CA GLY A 309 -2.69 22.59 -12.95
C GLY A 309 -3.66 22.38 -14.12
N ASN A 310 -3.13 22.08 -15.31
CA ASN A 310 -3.93 21.78 -16.50
C ASN A 310 -4.78 20.51 -16.32
N ILE A 311 -4.20 19.44 -15.77
CA ILE A 311 -4.92 18.18 -15.50
C ILE A 311 -6.03 18.40 -14.46
N LEU A 312 -5.75 19.15 -13.39
CA LEU A 312 -6.75 19.46 -12.36
C LEU A 312 -7.87 20.36 -12.88
N GLU A 313 -7.58 21.22 -13.85
CA GLU A 313 -8.61 22.02 -14.52
C GLU A 313 -9.53 21.17 -15.40
N ALA A 314 -8.99 20.15 -16.06
CA ALA A 314 -9.80 19.19 -16.81
C ALA A 314 -10.74 18.34 -15.91
N LEU A 315 -10.45 18.16 -14.63
CA LEU A 315 -11.42 17.57 -13.70
C LEU A 315 -12.61 18.50 -13.39
N LYS A 316 -12.44 19.82 -13.56
CA LYS A 316 -13.48 20.82 -13.31
C LYS A 316 -14.34 21.12 -14.52
N ASP A 317 -13.75 21.01 -15.70
CA ASP A 317 -14.37 21.27 -16.99
C ASP A 317 -13.79 20.25 -18.01
N PRO A 318 -14.26 18.98 -17.96
CA PRO A 318 -13.70 17.91 -18.78
C PRO A 318 -14.06 18.01 -20.27
N ASN A 319 -15.10 18.76 -20.64
CA ASN A 319 -15.47 18.98 -22.04
C ASN A 319 -14.86 20.28 -22.63
N GLY A 320 -14.38 21.19 -21.78
CA GLY A 320 -13.71 22.43 -22.15
C GLY A 320 -14.64 23.53 -22.67
N ASP A 321 -15.92 23.51 -22.32
CA ASP A 321 -16.92 24.47 -22.80
C ASP A 321 -17.08 25.71 -21.89
N GLY A 322 -16.41 25.72 -20.73
CA GLY A 322 -16.45 26.79 -19.74
C GLY A 322 -17.57 26.67 -18.70
N ASP A 323 -18.50 25.73 -18.86
CA ASP A 323 -19.38 25.25 -17.81
C ASP A 323 -18.62 24.25 -16.92
N ARG A 324 -18.97 24.20 -15.64
CA ARG A 324 -18.37 23.28 -14.66
C ARG A 324 -19.40 22.35 -14.02
N SER A 325 -20.61 22.31 -14.58
CA SER A 325 -21.70 21.47 -14.11
C SER A 325 -21.39 19.97 -14.23
N ASP A 326 -20.49 19.59 -15.15
CA ASP A 326 -19.97 18.25 -15.38
C ASP A 326 -18.65 17.95 -14.62
N SER A 327 -18.25 18.82 -13.70
CA SER A 327 -17.07 18.61 -12.85
C SER A 327 -17.10 17.27 -12.10
N VAL A 328 -15.97 16.55 -12.14
CA VAL A 328 -15.72 15.34 -11.35
C VAL A 328 -14.68 15.55 -10.25
N LEU A 329 -14.14 16.78 -10.11
CA LEU A 329 -13.11 17.11 -9.12
C LEU A 329 -13.53 16.73 -7.68
N GLU A 330 -14.78 16.99 -7.30
CA GLU A 330 -15.29 16.66 -5.96
C GLU A 330 -15.52 15.15 -5.72
N LYS A 331 -15.41 14.33 -6.77
CA LYS A 331 -15.54 12.88 -6.74
C LYS A 331 -14.18 12.18 -6.93
N THR A 332 -13.10 12.96 -6.98
CA THR A 332 -11.75 12.48 -7.31
C THR A 332 -10.82 12.65 -6.11
N LEU A 333 -10.18 11.55 -5.70
CA LEU A 333 -9.04 11.57 -4.80
C LEU A 333 -7.80 11.96 -5.61
N ILE A 334 -7.11 13.01 -5.17
CA ILE A 334 -5.84 13.43 -5.77
C ILE A 334 -4.73 13.14 -4.77
N VAL A 335 -3.73 12.38 -5.20
CA VAL A 335 -2.51 12.11 -4.42
C VAL A 335 -1.34 12.75 -5.16
N PHE A 336 -0.52 13.53 -4.47
CA PHE A 336 0.77 14.00 -4.97
C PHE A 336 1.89 13.45 -4.09
N GLN A 337 2.93 12.86 -4.67
CA GLN A 337 4.04 12.27 -3.93
C GLN A 337 5.36 12.28 -4.74
N SER A 338 6.51 12.28 -4.08
CA SER A 338 7.82 12.00 -4.70
C SER A 338 8.28 10.57 -4.43
N ASP A 339 9.16 10.03 -5.25
CA ASP A 339 9.70 8.67 -5.10
C ASP A 339 10.72 8.54 -3.96
N ASN A 340 11.59 9.53 -3.84
CA ASN A 340 12.66 9.63 -2.86
C ASN A 340 12.95 11.10 -2.52
N GLY A 341 13.88 11.31 -1.59
CA GLY A 341 14.36 12.64 -1.22
C GLY A 341 15.02 13.39 -2.38
N GLY A 342 15.21 14.70 -2.21
CA GLY A 342 15.73 15.58 -3.27
C GLY A 342 17.20 15.32 -3.59
N PRO A 343 17.68 15.80 -4.75
CA PRO A 343 19.08 15.66 -5.13
C PRO A 343 19.96 16.49 -4.20
N GLY A 344 21.25 16.17 -4.19
CA GLY A 344 22.24 16.96 -3.47
C GLY A 344 22.51 18.34 -4.04
N ASP A 345 23.55 18.98 -3.50
CA ASP A 345 24.19 20.18 -4.06
C ASP A 345 23.33 21.46 -3.98
N LYS A 346 23.15 22.14 -5.12
CA LYS A 346 22.65 23.51 -5.16
C LYS A 346 21.16 23.62 -4.87
N SER A 347 20.37 22.59 -5.15
CA SER A 347 18.95 22.56 -4.76
C SER A 347 18.80 22.63 -3.22
N ILE A 348 19.68 21.95 -2.47
CA ILE A 348 19.69 21.99 -1.00
C ILE A 348 20.19 23.35 -0.51
N THR A 349 21.32 23.83 -1.02
CA THR A 349 21.92 25.06 -0.48
C THR A 349 21.14 26.31 -0.83
N GLU A 350 20.56 26.39 -2.03
CA GLU A 350 19.92 27.59 -2.57
C GLU A 350 18.40 27.58 -2.40
N PHE A 351 17.73 26.41 -2.46
CA PHE A 351 16.28 26.28 -2.26
C PHE A 351 15.85 25.53 -1.00
N LYS A 352 16.78 24.92 -0.25
CA LYS A 352 16.45 24.03 0.88
C LYS A 352 15.48 22.92 0.45
N SER A 353 15.81 22.23 -0.65
CA SER A 353 14.99 21.15 -1.22
C SER A 353 14.62 20.05 -0.22
N ASN A 354 15.45 19.78 0.80
CA ASN A 354 15.14 18.86 1.91
C ASN A 354 14.90 19.59 3.26
N ALA A 355 14.63 20.90 3.22
CA ALA A 355 14.46 21.77 4.39
C ALA A 355 15.64 21.66 5.38
N TYR A 356 15.36 21.21 6.60
CA TYR A 356 16.32 21.00 7.70
C TYR A 356 16.70 19.52 7.88
N LEU A 357 16.17 18.61 7.06
CA LEU A 357 16.42 17.18 7.16
C LEU A 357 17.84 16.84 6.71
N SER A 358 18.45 15.83 7.33
CA SER A 358 19.81 15.42 6.98
C SER A 358 19.84 14.49 5.78
N GLY A 359 20.90 14.55 4.97
CA GLY A 359 21.03 13.71 3.78
C GLY A 359 20.23 14.18 2.56
N GLN A 360 20.25 13.33 1.54
CA GLN A 360 19.73 13.58 0.20
C GLN A 360 19.44 12.23 -0.47
N LYS A 361 18.92 12.22 -1.70
CA LYS A 361 18.74 11.00 -2.50
C LYS A 361 19.91 10.02 -2.35
N GLY A 362 19.57 8.74 -2.20
CA GLY A 362 20.51 7.63 -2.03
C GLY A 362 21.08 7.48 -0.62
N LYS A 363 20.63 8.29 0.34
CA LYS A 363 21.04 8.22 1.75
C LYS A 363 19.87 7.78 2.62
N ILE A 364 20.16 7.00 3.67
CA ILE A 364 19.16 6.47 4.61
C ILE A 364 18.60 7.52 5.60
N GLN A 365 19.27 8.67 5.71
CA GLN A 365 18.84 9.80 6.53
C GLN A 365 17.49 10.40 6.05
N GLU A 366 16.79 11.14 6.91
CA GLU A 366 15.44 11.67 6.66
C GLU A 366 15.34 12.43 5.32
N GLY A 367 16.33 13.24 4.95
CA GLY A 367 16.34 13.99 3.69
C GLY A 367 16.50 13.12 2.43
N GLY A 368 16.82 11.84 2.57
CA GLY A 368 16.87 10.88 1.47
C GLY A 368 15.62 10.01 1.31
N ILE A 369 14.83 9.83 2.38
CA ILE A 369 13.66 8.93 2.40
C ILE A 369 12.34 9.63 2.72
N ARG A 370 12.34 10.76 3.43
CA ARG A 370 11.13 11.54 3.72
C ARG A 370 10.81 12.41 2.52
N ILE A 371 9.57 12.36 2.09
CA ILE A 371 9.14 12.85 0.78
C ILE A 371 7.96 13.79 0.88
N PRO A 372 7.80 14.74 -0.06
CA PRO A 372 6.60 15.55 -0.15
C PRO A 372 5.39 14.67 -0.43
N THR A 373 4.29 14.86 0.31
CA THR A 373 3.04 14.13 0.07
C THR A 373 1.81 14.99 0.40
N LEU A 374 0.93 15.17 -0.57
CA LEU A 374 -0.34 15.88 -0.43
C LEU A 374 -1.50 14.99 -0.87
N MET A 375 -2.64 15.06 -0.19
CA MET A 375 -3.88 14.43 -0.66
C MET A 375 -5.05 15.40 -0.63
N ARG A 376 -5.75 15.58 -1.75
CA ARG A 376 -7.05 16.26 -1.78
C ARG A 376 -8.15 15.22 -1.80
N LEU A 377 -9.00 15.27 -0.77
CA LEU A 377 -10.04 14.28 -0.57
C LEU A 377 -11.29 14.60 -1.42
N PRO A 378 -12.00 13.58 -1.91
CA PRO A 378 -13.37 13.74 -2.41
C PRO A 378 -14.28 14.40 -1.37
N LYS A 379 -15.24 15.21 -1.85
CA LYS A 379 -16.22 15.90 -0.99
C LYS A 379 -17.02 14.93 -0.13
N ALA A 380 -17.29 13.74 -0.66
CA ALA A 380 -18.00 12.67 0.03
C ALA A 380 -17.32 12.26 1.35
N TYR A 381 -16.00 12.47 1.48
CA TYR A 381 -15.25 12.09 2.67
C TYR A 381 -15.10 13.26 3.65
N SER A 382 -15.16 14.50 3.19
CA SER A 382 -14.70 15.67 3.94
C SER A 382 -15.39 15.89 5.29
N SER A 383 -16.66 15.48 5.45
CA SER A 383 -17.39 15.65 6.72
C SER A 383 -17.12 14.56 7.75
N SER A 384 -16.82 13.33 7.33
CA SER A 384 -16.55 12.19 8.21
C SER A 384 -15.05 11.94 8.42
N SER A 385 -14.22 12.42 7.49
CA SER A 385 -12.77 12.23 7.50
C SER A 385 -12.15 12.59 8.85
N LYS A 386 -11.15 11.82 9.25
CA LYS A 386 -10.32 12.16 10.41
C LYS A 386 -9.24 13.18 10.05
N LEU A 387 -9.06 13.46 8.75
CA LEU A 387 -8.09 14.40 8.23
C LEU A 387 -8.80 15.68 7.77
N LYS A 388 -8.22 16.83 8.12
CA LYS A 388 -8.82 18.13 7.82
C LYS A 388 -8.09 18.80 6.66
N SER A 389 -8.82 19.20 5.63
CA SER A 389 -8.28 20.03 4.54
C SER A 389 -7.63 21.32 5.06
N GLY A 390 -6.56 21.76 4.40
CA GLY A 390 -5.74 22.91 4.77
C GLY A 390 -4.84 22.68 5.98
N THR A 391 -4.58 21.42 6.36
CA THR A 391 -3.73 21.09 7.51
C THR A 391 -2.54 20.22 7.13
N SER A 392 -1.49 20.30 7.96
CA SER A 392 -0.38 19.34 7.96
C SER A 392 -0.61 18.34 9.11
N VAL A 393 -0.48 17.05 8.81
CA VAL A 393 -0.62 15.97 9.80
C VAL A 393 0.68 15.19 9.93
N ASP A 394 1.03 14.86 11.16
CA ASP A 394 2.28 14.17 11.50
C ASP A 394 2.13 12.63 11.54
N ARG A 395 1.12 12.09 10.86
CA ARG A 395 0.97 10.65 10.70
C ARG A 395 2.12 10.11 9.85
N VAL A 396 2.70 8.99 10.30
CA VAL A 396 3.61 8.18 9.48
C VAL A 396 2.83 7.56 8.33
N LEU A 397 3.24 7.90 7.11
CA LEU A 397 2.75 7.32 5.87
C LEU A 397 3.96 6.76 5.12
N ASP A 398 3.80 5.61 4.49
CA ASP A 398 4.81 5.03 3.60
C ASP A 398 4.23 4.86 2.19
N VAL A 399 5.09 4.87 1.18
CA VAL A 399 4.69 4.62 -0.21
C VAL A 399 3.98 3.26 -0.38
N THR A 400 4.29 2.28 0.47
CA THR A 400 3.62 0.97 0.49
C THR A 400 2.16 1.03 0.94
N ASP A 401 1.72 2.09 1.62
CA ASP A 401 0.35 2.23 2.13
C ASP A 401 -0.70 2.46 1.03
N LEU A 402 -0.28 2.86 -0.18
CA LEU A 402 -1.22 3.27 -1.23
C LEU A 402 -1.93 2.10 -1.90
N LEU A 403 -1.26 0.96 -2.13
CA LEU A 403 -1.93 -0.24 -2.67
C LEU A 403 -3.09 -0.72 -1.77
N PRO A 404 -2.88 -0.99 -0.46
CA PRO A 404 -3.98 -1.41 0.41
C PRO A 404 -5.04 -0.30 0.56
N THR A 405 -4.62 0.98 0.60
CA THR A 405 -5.58 2.11 0.64
C THR A 405 -6.47 2.13 -0.60
N PHE A 406 -5.92 1.94 -1.80
CA PHE A 406 -6.70 1.94 -3.03
C PHE A 406 -7.58 0.70 -3.17
N SER A 407 -7.13 -0.45 -2.66
CA SER A 407 -7.94 -1.68 -2.59
C SER A 407 -9.22 -1.43 -1.77
N GLU A 408 -9.08 -0.91 -0.55
CA GLU A 408 -10.22 -0.62 0.32
C GLU A 408 -11.14 0.48 -0.25
N LEU A 409 -10.58 1.54 -0.84
CA LEU A 409 -11.39 2.60 -1.48
C LEU A 409 -12.14 2.11 -2.72
N ALA A 410 -11.61 1.10 -3.41
CA ALA A 410 -12.25 0.45 -4.55
C ALA A 410 -13.29 -0.59 -4.12
N GLY A 411 -13.32 -0.98 -2.83
CA GLY A 411 -14.22 -1.99 -2.29
C GLY A 411 -13.82 -3.42 -2.65
N VAL A 412 -12.53 -3.68 -2.80
CA VAL A 412 -11.97 -5.01 -3.06
C VAL A 412 -11.01 -5.43 -1.95
N ASP A 413 -10.78 -6.74 -1.84
CA ASP A 413 -9.87 -7.29 -0.85
C ASP A 413 -8.43 -6.80 -1.10
N VAL A 414 -7.73 -6.55 0.01
CA VAL A 414 -6.31 -6.20 -0.01
C VAL A 414 -5.49 -7.45 -0.37
N PRO A 415 -4.49 -7.37 -1.27
CA PRO A 415 -3.57 -8.47 -1.51
C PRO A 415 -2.92 -8.96 -0.21
N VAL A 416 -2.80 -10.28 -0.04
CA VAL A 416 -2.34 -10.86 1.23
C VAL A 416 -0.85 -10.61 1.47
N GLY A 417 -0.51 -10.23 2.70
CA GLY A 417 0.88 -10.20 3.16
C GLY A 417 1.67 -8.93 2.85
N LEU A 418 1.03 -7.85 2.41
CA LEU A 418 1.69 -6.58 2.12
C LEU A 418 2.38 -5.96 3.36
N ASP A 419 3.36 -5.10 3.11
CA ASP A 419 4.00 -4.23 4.12
C ASP A 419 3.24 -2.94 4.39
N GLY A 420 2.42 -2.53 3.41
CA GLY A 420 1.49 -1.42 3.50
C GLY A 420 0.38 -1.63 4.54
N VAL A 421 -0.09 -0.52 5.11
CA VAL A 421 -1.26 -0.44 5.97
C VAL A 421 -2.21 0.60 5.37
N SER A 422 -3.44 0.20 5.07
CA SER A 422 -4.43 1.13 4.50
C SER A 422 -4.66 2.32 5.43
N ILE A 423 -4.75 3.51 4.85
CA ILE A 423 -5.21 4.73 5.52
C ILE A 423 -6.63 5.15 5.10
N ALA A 424 -7.32 4.32 4.30
CA ALA A 424 -8.68 4.61 3.84
C ALA A 424 -9.65 4.91 5.00
N PRO A 425 -9.58 4.26 6.18
CA PRO A 425 -10.44 4.61 7.31
C PRO A 425 -10.22 6.03 7.82
N ALA A 426 -8.98 6.51 7.84
CA ALA A 426 -8.72 7.90 8.19
C ALA A 426 -9.14 8.88 7.10
N LEU A 427 -9.03 8.50 5.82
CA LEU A 427 -9.49 9.32 4.70
C LEU A 427 -11.01 9.49 4.72
N THR A 428 -11.74 8.38 4.85
CA THR A 428 -13.20 8.33 4.74
C THR A 428 -13.92 8.59 6.05
N GLY A 429 -13.26 8.35 7.19
CA GLY A 429 -13.89 8.38 8.51
C GLY A 429 -14.63 7.10 8.90
N ASN A 430 -14.66 6.09 8.02
CA ASN A 430 -15.41 4.85 8.15
C ASN A 430 -14.48 3.65 8.31
N GLY A 431 -14.92 2.62 9.04
CA GLY A 431 -14.11 1.42 9.28
C GLY A 431 -13.12 1.60 10.44
N TYR A 432 -12.22 0.62 10.58
CA TYR A 432 -11.21 0.58 11.63
C TYR A 432 -9.84 0.91 11.05
N GLN A 433 -9.21 1.98 11.54
CA GLN A 433 -7.85 2.32 11.16
C GLN A 433 -6.88 1.34 11.82
N ARG A 434 -6.26 0.48 11.01
CA ARG A 434 -5.11 -0.31 11.46
C ARG A 434 -3.95 0.64 11.75
N GLU A 435 -3.26 0.42 12.86
CA GLU A 435 -2.11 1.24 13.24
C GLU A 435 -0.84 0.50 12.83
N ARG A 436 -0.01 1.18 12.03
CA ARG A 436 1.31 0.69 11.65
C ARG A 436 2.25 0.82 12.83
N GLU A 437 2.97 -0.26 13.17
CA GLU A 437 3.97 -0.21 14.23
C GLU A 437 5.28 0.46 13.78
N PHE A 438 5.77 0.09 12.59
CA PHE A 438 7.05 0.57 12.07
C PHE A 438 7.07 0.68 10.54
N VAL A 439 8.03 1.44 10.02
CA VAL A 439 8.47 1.43 8.62
C VAL A 439 9.97 1.11 8.56
N ILE A 440 10.40 0.42 7.51
CA ILE A 440 11.81 0.14 7.27
C ILE A 440 12.25 0.67 5.92
N HIS A 441 13.54 0.96 5.80
CA HIS A 441 14.13 1.48 4.57
C HIS A 441 15.50 0.87 4.33
N GLU A 442 15.84 0.72 3.05
CA GLU A 442 17.17 0.30 2.62
C GLU A 442 17.85 1.34 1.74
N ALA A 443 19.16 1.44 1.89
CA ALA A 443 20.04 2.32 1.15
C ALA A 443 21.37 1.61 0.85
N GLY A 444 22.12 2.12 -0.13
CA GLY A 444 23.49 1.65 -0.36
C GLY A 444 24.43 1.84 0.85
N ASN A 445 24.10 2.74 1.78
CA ASN A 445 24.90 3.02 2.98
C ASN A 445 24.38 2.38 4.28
N GLY A 446 23.27 1.63 4.25
CA GLY A 446 22.71 0.98 5.44
C GLY A 446 21.19 0.81 5.38
N GLN A 447 20.61 0.58 6.55
CA GLN A 447 19.18 0.37 6.74
C GLN A 447 18.65 1.25 7.85
N SER A 448 17.34 1.47 7.88
CA SER A 448 16.69 2.10 9.02
C SER A 448 15.35 1.48 9.35
N ILE A 449 14.95 1.60 10.62
CA ILE A 449 13.60 1.36 11.10
C ILE A 449 13.12 2.61 11.83
N ILE A 450 11.90 3.05 11.54
CA ILE A 450 11.21 4.13 12.25
C ILE A 450 10.03 3.52 12.99
N ARG A 451 9.98 3.69 14.31
CA ARG A 451 8.92 3.20 15.20
C ARG A 451 8.52 4.32 16.16
N GLY A 452 7.28 4.78 16.06
CA GLY A 452 6.84 6.00 16.75
C GLY A 452 7.75 7.18 16.38
N ASP A 453 8.28 7.88 17.38
CA ASP A 453 9.19 9.01 17.17
C ASP A 453 10.66 8.63 17.01
N TYR A 454 11.00 7.35 17.10
CA TYR A 454 12.39 6.90 17.09
C TYR A 454 12.78 6.35 15.73
N LYS A 455 14.01 6.66 15.32
CA LYS A 455 14.65 6.09 14.14
C LYS A 455 15.97 5.46 14.52
N LEU A 456 16.11 4.17 14.22
CA LEU A 456 17.38 3.46 14.31
C LEU A 456 17.98 3.38 12.90
N ILE A 457 19.25 3.76 12.78
CA ILE A 457 20.05 3.56 11.57
C ILE A 457 21.06 2.45 11.83
N ARG A 458 21.06 1.42 10.98
CA ARG A 458 22.06 0.36 10.91
C ARG A 458 23.00 0.63 9.74
N ALA A 459 24.21 1.09 10.04
CA ALA A 459 25.24 1.35 9.03
C ALA A 459 26.47 0.47 9.28
N LYS A 460 27.41 0.44 8.33
CA LYS A 460 28.70 -0.24 8.52
C LYS A 460 29.49 0.30 9.71
N SER A 461 29.29 1.57 10.06
CA SER A 461 29.94 2.23 11.19
C SER A 461 29.35 1.87 12.55
N GLY A 462 28.20 1.20 12.59
CA GLY A 462 27.50 0.86 13.83
C GLY A 462 26.01 1.21 13.79
N LEU A 463 25.40 1.14 14.98
CA LEU A 463 24.01 1.50 15.22
C LEU A 463 23.93 2.92 15.80
N SER A 464 23.03 3.74 15.26
CA SER A 464 22.72 5.08 15.77
C SER A 464 21.22 5.23 15.96
N LEU A 465 20.80 5.91 17.02
CA LEU A 465 19.39 6.11 17.36
C LEU A 465 19.09 7.61 17.47
N PHE A 466 17.97 8.04 16.89
CA PHE A 466 17.51 9.43 16.89
C PHE A 466 16.06 9.51 17.35
N ASN A 467 15.72 10.56 18.09
CA ASN A 467 14.34 10.92 18.39
C ASN A 467 13.91 12.04 17.41
N LEU A 468 13.10 11.67 16.41
CA LEU A 468 12.69 12.54 15.31
C LEU A 468 11.74 13.66 15.73
N SER A 469 11.00 13.54 16.84
CA SER A 469 10.13 14.63 17.32
C SER A 469 10.91 15.75 17.99
N GLN A 470 12.13 15.47 18.48
CA GLN A 470 13.03 16.45 19.10
C GLN A 470 14.18 16.88 18.18
N ASP A 471 14.64 15.97 17.32
CA ASP A 471 15.77 16.14 16.41
C ASP A 471 15.46 15.51 15.04
N PRO A 472 14.60 16.16 14.23
CA PRO A 472 14.29 15.68 12.89
C PRO A 472 15.47 15.86 11.91
N SER A 473 16.55 16.53 12.33
CA SER A 473 17.79 16.66 11.59
C SER A 473 18.79 15.53 11.86
N GLU A 474 18.46 14.57 12.73
CA GLU A 474 19.35 13.43 13.06
C GLU A 474 20.77 13.88 13.49
N ALA A 475 20.87 15.01 14.18
CA ALA A 475 22.15 15.62 14.58
C ALA A 475 22.74 15.00 15.86
N LYS A 476 21.91 14.41 16.72
CA LYS A 476 22.30 13.89 18.03
C LYS A 476 21.95 12.41 18.16
N ASP A 477 22.97 11.57 18.05
CA ASP A 477 22.87 10.14 18.36
C ASP A 477 22.66 9.93 19.87
N ILE A 478 21.59 9.23 20.23
CA ILE A 478 21.19 8.91 21.61
C ILE A 478 21.30 7.41 21.94
N ALA A 479 21.89 6.61 21.05
CA ALA A 479 21.97 5.15 21.20
C ALA A 479 22.62 4.68 22.51
N SER A 480 23.69 5.35 22.96
CA SER A 480 24.43 4.98 24.18
C SER A 480 23.58 5.00 25.45
N ASN A 481 22.49 5.76 25.46
CA ASN A 481 21.60 5.93 26.61
C ASN A 481 20.30 5.11 26.48
N HIS A 482 20.13 4.35 25.40
CA HIS A 482 18.88 3.63 25.06
C HIS A 482 19.16 2.21 24.53
N SER A 483 20.09 1.49 25.14
CA SER A 483 20.56 0.18 24.64
C SER A 483 19.43 -0.84 24.42
N ALA A 484 18.45 -0.93 25.33
CA ALA A 484 17.33 -1.86 25.19
C ALA A 484 16.46 -1.57 23.96
N MET A 485 16.21 -0.29 23.65
CA MET A 485 15.45 0.12 22.46
C MET A 485 16.25 -0.13 21.19
N VAL A 486 17.57 0.11 21.22
CA VAL A 486 18.46 -0.20 20.09
C VAL A 486 18.45 -1.69 19.79
N GLU A 487 18.57 -2.54 20.81
CA GLU A 487 18.52 -4.00 20.67
C GLU A 487 17.17 -4.47 20.11
N GLU A 488 16.06 -3.96 20.65
CA GLU A 488 14.70 -4.27 20.20
C GLU A 488 14.48 -3.86 18.73
N MET A 489 14.71 -2.60 18.39
CA MET A 489 14.48 -2.08 17.03
C MET A 489 15.42 -2.75 16.01
N ASN A 490 16.66 -3.04 16.38
CA ASN A 490 17.57 -3.77 15.51
C ASN A 490 17.10 -5.21 15.28
N ALA A 491 16.55 -5.87 16.30
CA ALA A 491 15.98 -7.21 16.15
C ALA A 491 14.76 -7.20 15.21
N ILE A 492 13.85 -6.21 15.32
CA ILE A 492 12.72 -6.05 14.39
C ILE A 492 13.23 -5.81 12.97
N LEU A 493 14.17 -4.88 12.79
CA LEU A 493 14.73 -4.55 11.48
C LEU A 493 15.39 -5.77 10.82
N LEU A 494 16.17 -6.56 11.57
CA LEU A 494 16.79 -7.78 11.05
C LEU A 494 15.78 -8.87 10.73
N LYS A 495 14.66 -8.94 11.48
CA LYS A 495 13.57 -9.82 11.11
C LYS A 495 13.08 -9.45 9.72
N GLU A 496 12.83 -8.20 9.37
CA GLU A 496 12.42 -7.75 8.01
C GLU A 496 13.46 -8.00 6.89
N ARG A 497 14.44 -8.88 7.15
CA ARG A 497 15.35 -9.51 6.17
C ARG A 497 16.24 -8.54 5.41
N VAL A 498 16.40 -7.34 5.93
CA VAL A 498 17.26 -6.28 5.36
C VAL A 498 18.77 -6.60 5.39
N ALA A 499 19.16 -7.71 6.00
CA ALA A 499 20.52 -8.20 6.07
C ALA A 499 20.78 -9.41 5.14
N GLU A 500 19.77 -9.85 4.40
CA GLU A 500 19.90 -10.95 3.45
C GLU A 500 20.80 -10.61 2.26
N ALA A 501 21.21 -11.66 1.54
CA ALA A 501 21.99 -11.50 0.33
C ALA A 501 21.24 -10.67 -0.70
N LYS A 502 21.99 -9.90 -1.49
CA LYS A 502 21.39 -9.10 -2.57
C LYS A 502 20.60 -9.98 -3.52
N GLY A 503 19.37 -9.57 -3.81
CA GLY A 503 18.47 -10.25 -4.72
C GLY A 503 17.38 -11.07 -4.02
N PHE A 504 17.46 -11.22 -2.70
CA PHE A 504 16.41 -11.78 -1.87
C PHE A 504 15.09 -11.01 -2.05
N ALA A 505 13.99 -11.74 -2.12
CA ALA A 505 12.63 -11.20 -2.21
C ALA A 505 11.64 -12.26 -1.72
N ASN A 506 10.39 -11.86 -1.52
CA ASN A 506 9.32 -12.82 -1.32
C ASN A 506 9.13 -13.72 -2.55
N THR A 507 8.70 -14.95 -2.33
CA THR A 507 8.42 -15.97 -3.36
C THR A 507 7.01 -16.50 -3.18
N TYR A 508 6.40 -16.97 -4.26
CA TYR A 508 5.00 -17.37 -4.27
C TYR A 508 4.87 -18.89 -4.36
N HIS A 509 4.15 -19.49 -3.42
CA HIS A 509 4.03 -20.94 -3.31
C HIS A 509 2.58 -21.35 -3.11
N ARG A 510 2.17 -22.44 -3.75
CA ARG A 510 0.83 -23.02 -3.61
C ARG A 510 0.91 -24.41 -3.01
N TRP A 511 -0.10 -24.71 -2.20
CA TRP A 511 -0.31 -26.05 -1.67
C TRP A 511 -0.62 -27.03 -2.79
N MET A 512 0.03 -28.19 -2.74
CA MET A 512 -0.09 -29.29 -3.70
C MET A 512 -0.28 -30.64 -2.98
N GLY A 513 -0.42 -30.64 -1.65
CA GLY A 513 -0.49 -31.85 -0.84
C GLY A 513 -1.84 -32.58 -0.94
N ASP A 514 -1.76 -33.89 -0.73
CA ASP A 514 -2.93 -34.76 -0.54
C ASP A 514 -3.64 -34.47 0.80
N ASP A 515 -4.77 -35.13 1.02
CA ASP A 515 -5.54 -34.94 2.25
C ASP A 515 -4.76 -35.38 3.49
N GLN A 516 -4.77 -34.49 4.50
CA GLN A 516 -4.02 -34.59 5.74
C GLN A 516 -2.49 -34.61 5.56
N ALA A 517 -1.97 -34.09 4.44
CA ALA A 517 -0.53 -34.05 4.20
C ALA A 517 0.18 -33.01 5.08
N ASP A 518 1.42 -33.32 5.48
CA ASP A 518 2.22 -32.47 6.36
C ASP A 518 2.75 -31.24 5.61
N ALA A 519 2.41 -30.05 6.09
CA ALA A 519 2.81 -28.77 5.53
C ALA A 519 4.31 -28.48 5.65
N SER A 520 5.04 -29.19 6.51
CA SER A 520 6.52 -29.07 6.59
C SER A 520 7.24 -29.75 5.42
N VAL A 521 6.54 -30.64 4.69
CA VAL A 521 7.14 -31.43 3.61
C VAL A 521 7.18 -30.64 2.30
N ALA A 522 8.39 -30.40 1.81
CA ALA A 522 8.67 -29.67 0.56
C ALA A 522 7.83 -30.13 -0.64
N ALA A 523 7.65 -31.44 -0.82
CA ALA A 523 6.93 -32.01 -1.96
C ALA A 523 5.44 -31.68 -2.00
N ASN A 524 4.87 -31.17 -0.89
CA ASN A 524 3.49 -30.73 -0.80
C ASN A 524 3.30 -29.26 -1.18
N TRP A 525 4.37 -28.60 -1.62
CA TRP A 525 4.35 -27.21 -2.08
C TRP A 525 4.87 -27.14 -3.52
N SER A 526 4.34 -26.19 -4.29
CA SER A 526 4.88 -25.88 -5.60
C SER A 526 6.29 -25.31 -5.48
N ASP A 527 7.20 -25.73 -6.35
CA ASP A 527 8.42 -24.98 -6.60
C ASP A 527 8.06 -23.59 -7.18
N TYR A 528 8.85 -22.57 -6.84
CA TYR A 528 8.72 -21.24 -7.44
C TYR A 528 9.75 -21.07 -8.55
N ASN A 529 9.31 -20.72 -9.76
CA ASN A 529 10.19 -20.43 -10.89
C ASN A 529 9.72 -19.17 -11.60
N TYR A 530 10.48 -18.09 -11.47
CA TYR A 530 10.31 -16.88 -12.27
C TYR A 530 11.18 -16.99 -13.53
N GLU A 531 10.54 -17.24 -14.66
CA GLU A 531 11.19 -17.40 -15.96
C GLU A 531 10.53 -16.52 -17.05
N ASN A 532 11.33 -16.05 -18.00
CA ASN A 532 10.86 -15.32 -19.18
C ASN A 532 11.80 -15.60 -20.36
N ALA A 533 11.22 -15.88 -21.53
CA ALA A 533 11.95 -16.16 -22.77
C ALA A 533 13.06 -17.23 -22.64
N GLY A 534 12.84 -18.27 -21.83
CA GLY A 534 13.80 -19.36 -21.58
C GLY A 534 14.94 -19.02 -20.62
N LEU A 535 14.90 -17.85 -19.98
CA LEU A 535 15.80 -17.47 -18.90
C LEU A 535 15.09 -17.64 -17.56
N VAL A 536 15.75 -18.32 -16.61
CA VAL A 536 15.32 -18.39 -15.21
C VAL A 536 15.98 -17.25 -14.45
N TYR A 537 15.16 -16.39 -13.84
CA TYR A 537 15.58 -15.20 -13.11
C TYR A 537 15.65 -15.46 -11.61
N MET A 538 14.73 -16.27 -11.10
CA MET A 538 14.68 -16.72 -9.72
C MET A 538 14.05 -18.11 -9.68
N SER A 539 14.63 -19.00 -8.88
CA SER A 539 14.05 -20.31 -8.60
C SER A 539 14.18 -20.58 -7.12
N GLU A 540 13.13 -21.09 -6.50
CA GLU A 540 13.16 -21.56 -5.12
C GLU A 540 12.44 -22.90 -5.01
N VAL A 541 13.15 -23.86 -4.44
CA VAL A 541 12.65 -25.22 -4.16
C VAL A 541 12.88 -25.51 -2.68
N GLY A 542 12.07 -26.41 -2.11
CA GLY A 542 12.21 -26.82 -0.72
C GLY A 542 10.91 -26.69 0.06
N GLY A 543 11.01 -26.67 1.39
CA GLY A 543 9.87 -26.50 2.29
C GLY A 543 9.66 -25.04 2.70
N PRO A 544 8.60 -24.76 3.47
CA PRO A 544 8.25 -23.41 3.92
C PRO A 544 9.41 -22.58 4.44
N GLN A 545 9.45 -21.31 4.01
CA GLN A 545 10.42 -20.34 4.48
C GLN A 545 9.75 -19.02 4.84
N ALA A 546 10.40 -18.24 5.72
CA ALA A 546 9.95 -16.91 6.12
C ALA A 546 9.85 -15.89 4.96
N SER A 547 10.31 -16.22 3.74
CA SER A 547 10.12 -15.44 2.50
C SER A 547 8.76 -15.69 1.84
N TRP A 548 8.13 -16.83 2.12
CA TRP A 548 7.06 -17.36 1.29
C TRP A 548 5.78 -16.58 1.49
N THR A 549 5.24 -16.07 0.40
CA THR A 549 3.83 -15.73 0.26
C THR A 549 3.12 -16.98 -0.23
N ALA A 550 2.52 -17.72 0.70
CA ALA A 550 1.97 -19.04 0.45
C ALA A 550 0.43 -19.04 0.43
N THR A 551 -0.15 -19.91 -0.38
CA THR A 551 -1.60 -20.11 -0.45
C THR A 551 -1.96 -21.58 -0.35
N VAL A 552 -2.92 -21.90 0.52
CA VAL A 552 -3.60 -23.19 0.60
C VAL A 552 -5.00 -23.00 0.02
N ASP A 553 -5.21 -23.37 -1.25
CA ASP A 553 -6.47 -23.08 -1.98
C ASP A 553 -7.05 -24.19 -2.86
N ALA A 554 -6.24 -25.20 -3.20
CA ALA A 554 -6.65 -26.29 -4.07
C ALA A 554 -5.83 -27.54 -3.76
N GLY A 555 -6.27 -28.34 -2.78
CA GLY A 555 -5.63 -29.62 -2.44
C GLY A 555 -6.44 -30.39 -1.42
N GLY A 556 -5.84 -31.44 -0.86
CA GLY A 556 -6.36 -32.04 0.37
C GLY A 556 -6.06 -31.16 1.58
N ASP A 557 -6.66 -31.46 2.74
CA ASP A 557 -6.46 -30.65 3.93
C ASP A 557 -5.01 -30.74 4.43
N ALA A 558 -4.47 -29.64 4.96
CA ALA A 558 -3.07 -29.60 5.40
C ALA A 558 -2.93 -29.82 6.91
N VAL A 559 -1.85 -30.48 7.33
CA VAL A 559 -1.49 -30.63 8.76
C VAL A 559 -0.18 -29.92 9.03
N VAL A 560 -0.14 -29.05 10.04
CA VAL A 560 1.07 -28.37 10.52
C VAL A 560 1.58 -29.11 11.76
N ALA A 561 2.48 -30.07 11.54
CA ALA A 561 3.02 -30.96 12.58
C ALA A 561 4.31 -30.47 13.25
N SER A 562 4.89 -29.37 12.75
CA SER A 562 6.08 -28.71 13.30
C SER A 562 6.00 -27.21 13.13
N ASP A 563 6.83 -26.46 13.85
CA ASP A 563 6.86 -25.00 13.72
C ASP A 563 7.14 -24.60 12.26
N LEU A 564 6.27 -23.76 11.70
CA LEU A 564 6.40 -23.23 10.34
C LEU A 564 6.35 -21.71 10.37
N GLU A 565 7.11 -21.10 9.47
CA GLU A 565 7.17 -19.67 9.30
C GLU A 565 7.08 -19.30 7.82
N PHE A 566 6.18 -18.37 7.52
CA PHE A 566 5.93 -17.79 6.21
C PHE A 566 6.05 -16.27 6.29
N LEU A 567 6.28 -15.60 5.16
CA LEU A 567 6.04 -14.15 5.10
C LEU A 567 4.53 -13.90 5.25
N SER A 568 3.75 -14.60 4.44
CA SER A 568 2.30 -14.64 4.57
C SER A 568 1.73 -16.00 4.19
N LEU A 569 0.61 -16.36 4.81
CA LEU A 569 -0.12 -17.58 4.52
C LEU A 569 -1.60 -17.26 4.34
N GLU A 570 -2.11 -17.46 3.13
CA GLU A 570 -3.55 -17.42 2.83
C GLU A 570 -4.13 -18.84 2.86
N ILE A 571 -5.23 -19.04 3.58
CA ILE A 571 -6.05 -20.25 3.53
C ILE A 571 -7.39 -19.86 2.94
N LYS A 572 -7.76 -20.43 1.80
CA LYS A 572 -9.01 -20.11 1.10
C LYS A 572 -9.59 -21.34 0.44
N GLY A 573 -10.91 -21.33 0.22
CA GLY A 573 -11.57 -22.41 -0.51
C GLY A 573 -12.28 -21.89 -1.74
N ALA A 574 -11.86 -22.32 -2.93
CA ALA A 574 -12.45 -21.84 -4.18
C ALA A 574 -13.92 -22.28 -4.34
N ASN A 575 -14.20 -23.58 -4.24
CA ASN A 575 -15.55 -24.17 -4.41
C ASN A 575 -15.97 -25.08 -3.24
N GLN A 576 -15.05 -25.32 -2.30
CA GLN A 576 -15.24 -26.18 -1.14
C GLN A 576 -14.45 -25.60 0.03
N VAL A 577 -14.75 -26.08 1.23
CA VAL A 577 -13.96 -25.76 2.42
C VAL A 577 -12.53 -26.28 2.24
N GLN A 578 -11.55 -25.46 2.61
CA GLN A 578 -10.15 -25.85 2.68
C GLN A 578 -9.70 -25.78 4.14
N GLU A 579 -9.31 -26.92 4.71
CA GLU A 579 -8.96 -27.01 6.12
C GLU A 579 -7.44 -27.09 6.32
N VAL A 580 -6.97 -26.44 7.38
CA VAL A 580 -5.61 -26.56 7.89
C VAL A 580 -5.68 -26.88 9.38
N PHE A 581 -4.95 -27.91 9.81
CA PHE A 581 -4.90 -28.38 11.19
C PHE A 581 -3.53 -28.12 11.80
N VAL A 582 -3.44 -27.32 12.87
CA VAL A 582 -2.21 -27.07 13.61
C VAL A 582 -2.15 -28.00 14.82
N GLU A 583 -1.11 -28.83 14.87
CA GLU A 583 -0.95 -29.80 15.94
C GLU A 583 -0.57 -29.16 17.28
N LYS A 584 -0.76 -29.94 18.34
CA LYS A 584 -0.53 -29.49 19.71
C LYS A 584 0.91 -29.08 19.96
N GLY A 585 1.08 -27.90 20.58
CA GLY A 585 2.39 -27.35 20.93
C GLY A 585 3.17 -26.78 19.76
N VAL A 586 2.58 -26.71 18.56
CA VAL A 586 3.19 -26.19 17.34
C VAL A 586 2.90 -24.71 17.17
N THR A 587 3.84 -23.97 16.57
CA THR A 587 3.67 -22.56 16.19
C THR A 587 3.58 -22.41 14.67
N LEU A 588 2.46 -21.89 14.19
CA LEU A 588 2.30 -21.45 12.80
C LEU A 588 2.46 -19.93 12.75
N THR A 589 3.48 -19.45 12.03
CA THR A 589 3.79 -18.03 11.91
C THR A 589 3.59 -17.54 10.48
N GLY A 590 2.76 -16.52 10.29
CA GLY A 590 2.74 -15.69 9.09
C GLY A 590 3.18 -14.30 9.50
N ARG A 591 4.42 -13.95 9.18
CA ARG A 591 5.07 -12.77 9.76
C ARG A 591 4.34 -11.47 9.49
N ASN A 592 3.93 -11.27 8.25
CA ASN A 592 3.10 -10.14 7.86
C ASN A 592 1.64 -10.47 8.15
N GLU A 593 1.19 -11.64 7.71
CA GLU A 593 -0.22 -11.98 7.78
C GLU A 593 -0.43 -13.50 7.70
N ILE A 594 -1.31 -14.01 8.55
CA ILE A 594 -2.08 -15.20 8.24
C ILE A 594 -3.48 -14.69 7.91
N GLN A 595 -4.00 -15.06 6.74
CA GLN A 595 -5.35 -14.70 6.32
C GLN A 595 -6.18 -15.94 6.08
N LEU A 596 -7.34 -16.02 6.72
CA LEU A 596 -8.38 -16.97 6.36
C LEU A 596 -9.37 -16.24 5.46
N SER A 597 -9.36 -16.55 4.17
CA SER A 597 -10.31 -16.03 3.20
C SER A 597 -11.56 -16.91 3.12
N THR A 598 -12.55 -16.53 2.31
CA THR A 598 -13.81 -17.28 2.18
C THR A 598 -13.57 -18.79 1.99
N ASN A 599 -14.34 -19.60 2.73
CA ASN A 599 -14.22 -21.08 2.82
C ASN A 599 -12.88 -21.61 3.37
N GLY A 600 -11.97 -20.74 3.80
CA GLY A 600 -10.75 -21.13 4.52
C GLY A 600 -11.04 -21.41 5.99
N VAL A 601 -10.48 -22.51 6.51
CA VAL A 601 -10.68 -22.94 7.90
C VAL A 601 -9.35 -23.32 8.53
N LEU A 602 -9.08 -22.77 9.72
CA LEU A 602 -7.91 -23.09 10.52
C LEU A 602 -8.35 -23.69 11.86
N TYR A 603 -7.97 -24.95 12.07
CA TYR A 603 -8.13 -25.67 13.32
C TYR A 603 -6.82 -25.68 14.10
N PHE A 604 -6.89 -25.52 15.42
CA PHE A 604 -5.71 -25.60 16.28
C PHE A 604 -6.07 -26.08 17.70
N ASP A 605 -5.19 -26.89 18.31
CA ASP A 605 -5.42 -27.46 19.65
C ASP A 605 -4.20 -27.25 20.55
N ASP A 606 -4.28 -26.34 21.53
CA ASP A 606 -3.18 -25.99 22.42
C ASP A 606 -1.88 -25.65 21.64
N ALA A 607 -2.06 -24.90 20.54
CA ALA A 607 -1.03 -24.46 19.60
C ALA A 607 -0.93 -22.93 19.56
N THR A 608 0.06 -22.38 18.85
CA THR A 608 0.25 -20.93 18.69
C THR A 608 0.10 -20.51 17.23
N ILE A 609 -0.77 -19.54 16.97
CA ILE A 609 -0.87 -18.84 15.69
C ILE A 609 -0.26 -17.45 15.86
N ALA A 610 0.84 -17.14 15.16
CA ALA A 610 1.64 -15.95 15.38
C ALA A 610 1.77 -15.07 14.14
N SER A 611 1.87 -13.77 14.36
CA SER A 611 2.19 -12.77 13.33
C SER A 611 2.88 -11.56 13.98
N ASN A 612 3.76 -10.89 13.24
CA ASN A 612 4.34 -9.61 13.69
C ASN A 612 3.41 -8.43 13.42
N ARG A 613 2.30 -8.65 12.69
CA ARG A 613 1.29 -7.62 12.44
C ARG A 613 -0.08 -8.10 12.91
N TRP A 614 -0.74 -8.94 12.12
CA TRP A 614 -2.08 -9.41 12.45
C TRP A 614 -2.44 -10.78 11.85
N LEU A 615 -3.51 -11.36 12.40
CA LEU A 615 -4.26 -12.48 11.87
C LEU A 615 -5.63 -11.95 11.41
N ASP A 616 -6.00 -12.24 10.17
CA ASP A 616 -7.26 -11.74 9.58
C ASP A 616 -8.20 -12.89 9.21
N ILE A 617 -9.44 -12.81 9.71
CA ILE A 617 -10.51 -13.78 9.42
C ILE A 617 -11.55 -13.07 8.56
N GLN A 618 -11.53 -13.30 7.25
CA GLN A 618 -12.46 -12.67 6.32
C GLN A 618 -13.87 -13.28 6.39
N SER A 619 -14.82 -12.61 5.74
CA SER A 619 -16.20 -13.08 5.67
C SER A 619 -16.27 -14.48 5.04
N GLY A 620 -17.01 -15.39 5.70
CA GLY A 620 -17.11 -16.80 5.29
C GLY A 620 -15.93 -17.70 5.68
N ALA A 621 -14.96 -17.21 6.47
CA ALA A 621 -13.84 -17.99 6.97
C ALA A 621 -14.00 -18.38 8.45
N LEU A 622 -13.30 -19.42 8.91
CA LEU A 622 -13.41 -19.93 10.29
C LEU A 622 -12.04 -20.16 10.95
N LEU A 623 -11.84 -19.54 12.11
CA LEU A 623 -10.81 -19.92 13.07
C LEU A 623 -11.46 -20.72 14.21
N SER A 624 -11.01 -21.95 14.47
CA SER A 624 -11.67 -22.83 15.45
C SER A 624 -10.66 -23.60 16.29
N GLY A 625 -10.73 -23.48 17.61
CA GLY A 625 -9.78 -24.22 18.44
C GLY A 625 -9.56 -23.71 19.85
N SER A 626 -8.39 -24.08 20.39
CA SER A 626 -7.86 -23.63 21.67
C SER A 626 -6.36 -23.38 21.57
N GLY A 627 -5.82 -22.47 22.37
CA GLY A 627 -4.40 -22.12 22.35
C GLY A 627 -4.14 -20.62 22.32
N THR A 628 -3.06 -20.20 21.70
CA THR A 628 -2.60 -18.80 21.68
C THR A 628 -2.69 -18.20 20.28
N VAL A 629 -3.28 -17.01 20.17
CA VAL A 629 -3.12 -16.12 19.02
C VAL A 629 -2.15 -15.02 19.43
N ALA A 630 -0.89 -15.13 18.99
CA ALA A 630 0.18 -14.20 19.28
C ALA A 630 0.23 -13.03 18.28
N ALA A 631 -0.91 -12.37 18.06
CA ALA A 631 -1.08 -11.24 17.16
C ALA A 631 -2.36 -10.47 17.48
N THR A 632 -2.56 -9.32 16.83
CA THR A 632 -3.90 -8.71 16.76
C THR A 632 -4.81 -9.59 15.90
N LEU A 633 -5.99 -9.92 16.42
CA LEU A 633 -6.98 -10.74 15.71
C LEU A 633 -8.09 -9.85 15.15
N HIS A 634 -8.09 -9.69 13.83
CA HIS A 634 -9.18 -9.09 13.08
C HIS A 634 -10.18 -10.17 12.68
N ASN A 635 -11.44 -10.00 13.07
CA ASN A 635 -12.50 -10.94 12.77
C ASN A 635 -13.58 -10.24 11.97
N ASN A 636 -13.83 -10.69 10.74
CA ASN A 636 -15.01 -10.42 9.92
C ASN A 636 -15.78 -11.71 9.58
N GLY A 637 -15.25 -12.88 9.95
CA GLY A 637 -15.85 -14.20 9.76
C GLY A 637 -16.26 -14.85 11.09
N PHE A 638 -15.79 -16.07 11.32
CA PHE A 638 -16.17 -16.88 12.47
C PHE A 638 -14.97 -17.20 13.35
N VAL A 639 -15.10 -16.96 14.65
CA VAL A 639 -14.16 -17.44 15.67
C VAL A 639 -14.90 -18.39 16.58
N HIS A 640 -14.49 -19.66 16.58
CA HIS A 640 -15.04 -20.72 17.41
C HIS A 640 -14.06 -21.07 18.55
N ASN A 641 -14.44 -20.64 19.75
CA ASN A 641 -13.66 -20.82 20.97
C ASN A 641 -14.03 -22.14 21.66
N ILE A 642 -13.11 -23.10 21.63
CA ILE A 642 -13.27 -24.44 22.21
C ILE A 642 -12.48 -24.53 23.52
N VAL A 643 -12.98 -25.29 24.50
CA VAL A 643 -12.35 -25.49 25.82
C VAL A 643 -10.93 -26.08 25.67
N PRO A 644 -9.88 -25.53 26.33
CA PRO A 644 -9.92 -24.53 27.41
C PRO A 644 -10.15 -23.07 26.98
N GLY A 645 -9.90 -22.73 25.72
CA GLY A 645 -10.16 -21.42 25.12
C GLY A 645 -8.99 -20.87 24.30
N ILE A 646 -9.22 -19.74 23.65
CA ILE A 646 -8.26 -18.98 22.86
C ILE A 646 -7.76 -17.79 23.70
N VAL A 647 -6.44 -17.60 23.73
CA VAL A 647 -5.79 -16.44 24.33
C VAL A 647 -5.17 -15.58 23.23
N VAL A 648 -5.77 -14.41 22.97
CA VAL A 648 -5.23 -13.39 22.07
C VAL A 648 -4.26 -12.50 22.86
N LYS A 649 -2.99 -12.46 22.43
CA LYS A 649 -1.91 -11.71 23.11
C LYS A 649 -1.93 -10.19 22.85
N SER A 650 -2.66 -9.77 21.82
CA SER A 650 -2.84 -8.36 21.45
C SER A 650 -4.33 -8.00 21.50
N ASP A 651 -4.78 -7.16 20.58
CA ASP A 651 -6.16 -6.71 20.44
C ASP A 651 -7.03 -7.74 19.69
N TYR A 652 -8.32 -7.75 20.02
CA TYR A 652 -9.36 -8.46 19.28
C TYR A 652 -10.34 -7.45 18.71
N ILE A 653 -10.43 -7.38 17.38
CA ILE A 653 -11.28 -6.43 16.67
C ILE A 653 -12.29 -7.22 15.85
N SER A 654 -13.57 -7.12 16.21
CA SER A 654 -14.67 -7.74 15.46
C SER A 654 -15.50 -6.72 14.69
N PHE A 655 -15.98 -7.13 13.52
CA PHE A 655 -16.73 -6.33 12.56
C PHE A 655 -18.22 -6.76 12.52
N PRO A 656 -19.10 -6.01 11.86
CA PRO A 656 -20.54 -6.29 11.89
C PRO A 656 -20.97 -7.68 11.42
N GLU A 657 -20.23 -8.31 10.51
CA GLU A 657 -20.53 -9.67 10.01
C GLU A 657 -19.94 -10.79 10.89
N SER A 658 -19.12 -10.42 11.87
CA SER A 658 -18.41 -11.38 12.72
C SER A 658 -19.34 -12.23 13.55
N ILE A 659 -18.93 -13.46 13.80
CA ILE A 659 -19.56 -14.32 14.80
C ILE A 659 -18.48 -14.85 15.75
N LEU A 660 -18.68 -14.59 17.05
CA LEU A 660 -17.98 -15.31 18.11
C LEU A 660 -18.86 -16.48 18.57
N LEU A 661 -18.37 -17.71 18.44
CA LEU A 661 -19.02 -18.92 18.94
C LEU A 661 -18.28 -19.42 20.17
N ILE A 662 -18.99 -19.53 21.29
CA ILE A 662 -18.46 -20.06 22.56
C ILE A 662 -19.00 -21.46 22.81
N GLU A 663 -18.11 -22.43 23.01
CA GLU A 663 -18.47 -23.79 23.41
C GLU A 663 -18.35 -23.99 24.94
N PHE A 664 -19.39 -24.54 25.55
CA PHE A 664 -19.41 -25.02 26.93
C PHE A 664 -19.27 -26.54 26.97
N LYS A 665 -18.35 -27.04 27.80
CA LYS A 665 -18.14 -28.48 28.01
C LYS A 665 -17.85 -28.75 29.49
N GLU A 666 -18.65 -29.63 30.09
CA GLU A 666 -18.46 -30.18 31.45
C GLU A 666 -18.11 -29.12 32.51
N ASP A 667 -19.11 -28.43 33.06
CA ASP A 667 -19.08 -27.41 34.13
C ASP A 667 -18.09 -26.23 34.00
N LYS A 668 -17.24 -26.27 32.97
CA LYS A 668 -16.20 -25.32 32.59
C LYS A 668 -16.66 -24.53 31.38
N ASN A 669 -16.46 -23.22 31.46
CA ASN A 669 -16.56 -22.32 30.31
C ASN A 669 -15.18 -22.20 29.64
N SER A 670 -15.17 -22.13 28.30
CA SER A 670 -13.99 -21.72 27.56
C SER A 670 -13.76 -20.23 27.78
N PHE A 671 -12.54 -19.83 28.13
CA PHE A 671 -12.21 -18.42 28.31
C PHE A 671 -11.68 -17.86 27.00
N PHE A 672 -12.42 -16.96 26.35
CA PHE A 672 -11.84 -16.12 25.31
C PHE A 672 -11.11 -14.95 25.99
N ILE A 673 -9.78 -15.02 26.04
CA ILE A 673 -8.96 -14.02 26.74
C ILE A 673 -8.30 -13.12 25.71
N VAL A 674 -8.39 -11.81 25.93
CA VAL A 674 -7.74 -10.79 25.10
C VAL A 674 -6.83 -9.98 26.02
N GLU A 675 -5.51 -10.11 25.90
CA GLU A 675 -4.57 -9.37 26.75
C GLU A 675 -4.56 -7.86 26.42
N GLY A 676 -4.98 -7.50 25.20
CA GLY A 676 -5.20 -6.13 24.76
C GLY A 676 -6.66 -5.67 24.83
N LYS A 677 -7.02 -4.77 23.92
CA LYS A 677 -8.37 -4.22 23.76
C LYS A 677 -9.26 -5.20 23.00
N ALA A 678 -10.50 -5.35 23.46
CA ALA A 678 -11.57 -6.00 22.71
C ALA A 678 -12.56 -4.95 22.14
N VAL A 679 -12.69 -4.90 20.81
CA VAL A 679 -13.74 -4.16 20.11
C VAL A 679 -14.77 -5.16 19.61
N ILE A 680 -15.97 -5.11 20.20
CA ILE A 680 -17.04 -6.08 19.96
C ILE A 680 -18.07 -5.53 18.98
N SER A 681 -18.33 -6.32 17.94
CA SER A 681 -19.41 -6.15 16.98
C SER A 681 -19.93 -7.54 16.55
N GLY A 682 -20.92 -7.56 15.65
CA GLY A 682 -21.46 -8.80 15.09
C GLY A 682 -22.17 -9.70 16.09
N GLY A 683 -22.37 -10.96 15.74
CA GLY A 683 -23.15 -11.93 16.51
C GLY A 683 -22.35 -12.69 17.59
N LEU A 684 -23.07 -13.11 18.64
CA LEU A 684 -22.61 -14.10 19.60
C LEU A 684 -23.44 -15.37 19.44
N LYS A 685 -22.78 -16.52 19.34
CA LYS A 685 -23.43 -17.84 19.37
C LYS A 685 -22.90 -18.66 20.53
N VAL A 686 -23.74 -19.55 21.05
CA VAL A 686 -23.42 -20.43 22.17
C VAL A 686 -23.76 -21.86 21.81
N ARG A 687 -22.80 -22.75 22.03
CA ARG A 687 -22.98 -24.21 21.93
C ARG A 687 -22.73 -24.83 23.30
N ILE A 688 -23.57 -25.77 23.69
CA ILE A 688 -23.43 -26.52 24.93
C ILE A 688 -23.28 -27.98 24.56
N ALA A 689 -22.15 -28.59 24.93
CA ALA A 689 -21.91 -30.02 24.69
C ALA A 689 -22.75 -30.91 25.63
N ASP A 690 -22.98 -30.46 26.86
CA ASP A 690 -23.81 -31.12 27.86
C ASP A 690 -24.62 -30.10 28.68
N GLU A 691 -25.92 -30.02 28.43
CA GLU A 691 -26.83 -29.07 29.07
C GLU A 691 -27.02 -29.31 30.55
N THR A 692 -26.80 -30.53 31.03
CA THR A 692 -26.92 -30.84 32.46
C THR A 692 -25.87 -30.12 33.30
N SER A 693 -24.80 -29.62 32.66
CA SER A 693 -23.74 -28.85 33.29
C SER A 693 -24.06 -27.35 33.45
N ILE A 694 -25.19 -26.89 32.91
CA ILE A 694 -25.60 -25.47 32.98
C ILE A 694 -26.59 -25.24 34.11
N VAL A 695 -26.27 -24.29 34.98
CA VAL A 695 -27.04 -23.99 36.19
C VAL A 695 -27.82 -22.70 35.99
N SER A 696 -29.15 -22.77 36.15
CA SER A 696 -30.04 -21.59 36.05
C SER A 696 -29.60 -20.47 37.01
N GLY A 697 -29.62 -19.23 36.54
CA GLY A 697 -29.16 -18.05 37.29
C GLY A 697 -27.64 -17.96 37.50
N LYS A 698 -26.84 -18.97 37.15
CA LYS A 698 -25.38 -18.89 37.21
C LYS A 698 -24.88 -17.97 36.11
N LYS A 699 -23.89 -17.15 36.47
CA LYS A 699 -23.18 -16.23 35.59
C LYS A 699 -21.88 -16.86 35.12
N TYR A 700 -21.66 -16.87 33.81
CA TYR A 700 -20.50 -17.43 33.13
C TYR A 700 -19.75 -16.30 32.41
N THR A 701 -18.47 -16.10 32.68
CA THR A 701 -17.65 -15.13 31.94
C THR A 701 -17.16 -15.77 30.65
N ILE A 702 -17.50 -15.22 29.49
CA ILE A 702 -17.15 -15.81 28.19
C ILE A 702 -15.99 -15.07 27.50
N LEU A 703 -15.81 -13.78 27.82
CA LEU A 703 -14.72 -12.96 27.32
C LEU A 703 -14.15 -12.14 28.46
N LYS A 704 -12.81 -12.08 28.54
CA LYS A 704 -12.08 -11.17 29.41
C LYS A 704 -11.06 -10.40 28.58
N SER A 705 -11.02 -9.08 28.74
CA SER A 705 -10.06 -8.22 28.07
C SER A 705 -9.38 -7.22 29.01
N LYS A 706 -8.33 -6.52 28.56
CA LYS A 706 -7.78 -5.36 29.28
C LYS A 706 -8.74 -4.19 29.27
N SER A 707 -9.39 -3.96 28.14
CA SER A 707 -10.50 -3.03 27.99
C SER A 707 -11.49 -3.53 26.93
N LEU A 708 -12.75 -3.13 27.06
CA LEU A 708 -13.83 -3.57 26.20
C LEU A 708 -14.62 -2.36 25.68
N SER A 709 -14.96 -2.40 24.40
CA SER A 709 -15.86 -1.42 23.78
C SER A 709 -16.75 -2.11 22.75
N GLY A 710 -17.95 -1.57 22.53
CA GLY A 710 -18.94 -2.17 21.63
C GLY A 710 -19.80 -3.25 22.30
N SER A 711 -20.62 -3.94 21.50
CA SER A 711 -21.56 -4.96 21.95
C SER A 711 -21.95 -5.87 20.79
N PHE A 712 -22.30 -7.11 21.08
CA PHE A 712 -22.85 -8.02 20.07
C PHE A 712 -24.24 -7.55 19.60
N THR A 713 -24.53 -7.75 18.32
CA THR A 713 -25.83 -7.58 17.69
C THR A 713 -26.77 -8.69 18.17
N ASN A 714 -27.69 -8.34 19.06
CA ASN A 714 -28.71 -9.23 19.59
C ASN A 714 -29.98 -8.43 19.90
N GLU A 715 -31.13 -9.04 19.68
CA GLU A 715 -32.37 -8.47 20.17
C GLU A 715 -32.46 -8.73 21.68
N LYS A 716 -32.71 -7.68 22.47
CA LYS A 716 -32.93 -7.75 23.94
C LYS A 716 -31.73 -8.14 24.81
N SER A 717 -30.50 -8.12 24.29
CA SER A 717 -29.32 -8.58 25.04
C SER A 717 -29.42 -10.05 25.46
N GLU A 718 -30.01 -10.89 24.62
CA GLU A 718 -30.15 -12.33 24.85
C GLU A 718 -29.51 -13.15 23.72
N VAL A 719 -29.03 -14.35 24.05
CA VAL A 719 -28.59 -15.37 23.08
C VAL A 719 -29.27 -16.69 23.40
N GLU A 720 -29.75 -17.37 22.36
CA GLU A 720 -30.47 -18.65 22.46
C GLU A 720 -29.65 -19.76 21.79
N THR A 721 -29.54 -20.90 22.45
CA THR A 721 -28.88 -22.09 21.90
C THR A 721 -29.79 -22.81 20.91
N ALA A 722 -29.24 -23.75 20.13
CA ALA A 722 -30.03 -24.57 19.21
C ALA A 722 -31.15 -25.40 19.91
N SER A 723 -31.01 -25.65 21.21
CA SER A 723 -31.98 -26.36 22.05
C SER A 723 -33.03 -25.45 22.70
N GLY A 724 -32.91 -24.13 22.56
CA GLY A 724 -33.83 -23.15 23.13
C GLY A 724 -33.45 -22.63 24.52
N LEU A 725 -32.27 -22.99 25.06
CA LEU A 725 -31.79 -22.41 26.31
C LEU A 725 -31.37 -20.96 26.08
N LYS A 726 -31.87 -20.05 26.92
CA LYS A 726 -31.63 -18.61 26.79
C LYS A 726 -30.64 -18.10 27.81
N PHE A 727 -29.79 -17.19 27.37
CA PHE A 727 -28.86 -16.46 28.22
C PHE A 727 -29.05 -14.96 28.05
N ARG A 728 -29.01 -14.22 29.14
CA ARG A 728 -28.83 -12.77 29.12
C ARG A 728 -27.35 -12.44 29.04
N ILE A 729 -27.00 -11.53 28.14
CA ILE A 729 -25.64 -11.02 27.93
C ILE A 729 -25.42 -9.80 28.83
N GLY A 730 -24.33 -9.82 29.59
CA GLY A 730 -23.91 -8.71 30.44
C GLY A 730 -22.52 -8.22 30.08
N TYR A 731 -22.33 -6.90 30.06
CA TYR A 731 -21.07 -6.23 29.74
C TYR A 731 -20.53 -5.47 30.95
N THR A 732 -19.21 -5.50 31.12
CA THR A 732 -18.45 -4.56 31.95
C THR A 732 -17.39 -3.87 31.10
N GLU A 733 -16.56 -3.01 31.70
CA GLU A 733 -15.42 -2.38 31.02
C GLU A 733 -14.35 -3.36 30.50
N ASN A 734 -14.41 -4.64 30.91
CA ASN A 734 -13.37 -5.64 30.65
C ASN A 734 -13.89 -7.09 30.53
N THR A 735 -15.21 -7.33 30.60
CA THR A 735 -15.77 -8.69 30.47
C THR A 735 -17.09 -8.72 29.73
N VAL A 736 -17.32 -9.85 29.05
CA VAL A 736 -18.66 -10.28 28.62
C VAL A 736 -19.06 -11.51 29.40
N THR A 737 -20.30 -11.54 29.86
CA THR A 737 -20.85 -12.61 30.69
C THR A 737 -22.20 -13.07 30.15
N LEU A 738 -22.52 -14.33 30.40
CA LEU A 738 -23.80 -14.97 30.11
C LEU A 738 -24.45 -15.42 31.41
N THR A 739 -25.71 -15.04 31.63
CA THR A 739 -26.52 -15.51 32.75
C THR A 739 -27.70 -16.31 32.22
N VAL A 740 -27.85 -17.56 32.66
CA VAL A 740 -28.95 -18.44 32.23
C VAL A 740 -30.28 -17.86 32.71
N LEU A 741 -31.26 -17.77 31.80
CA LEU A 741 -32.59 -17.21 32.04
C LEU A 741 -33.62 -18.21 32.56
#